data_AF-A0AA97JAT0-F1
#
_entry.id   AF-A0AA97JAT0-F1
#
_cell.length_a   1.000
_cell.length_b   1.000
_cell.length_c   1.000
_cell.angle_alpha   90.00
_cell.angle_beta   90.00
_cell.angle_gamma   90.00
#
_symmetry.space_group_name_H-M   'P 1'
#
loop_
_entity.id
_entity.type
_entity.pdbx_description
1 polymer ?
#
loop_
_entity_poly.entity_id
_entity_poly.type
_entity_poly.pdbx_seq_one_letter_code
_entity_poly.pdbx_strand_id
1 'polypeptide(L)'
;MASAGATVQDLLLDALEDLGQEEFEKLKFKLHTTAAPGCKNIPLGRLEKAKREELVELLVEFYEDKAVALIVTIFEDIGLKYNASKLSEVVGKQVQGYKTKYAETVLENYQLIEDRNSLLGESSHLNARYIDLLMIRDHRPQKQREHELTATGRRHMEILEENTSDYSSTTVESLFEPDVSGVTPRTVVLQGPAGIGKSMTVQKIMLDWAAGELYQGMFDYVFCIHCRELSLTEVAKSLADLILEQCQDMYAPVKEILAFPEKLLFIIDGFDELCFSLQLGDDHFCASPSSKTSMEDILSDLLRKKLLPKSYLLITTRPGATERLQRYVKFPRFAEILGFSEKGRREYLFKFFKDEGKANIALRFIENTTAVSTICFIPMVCCIICSVIKVELETEDEIADTLDTTTKVFVQFSHSLLKHHSKKRKNSLLDEFKNLCSLARVGILEQKILFEEDDLKEHNLAVSDVKDLFLDRRAFHRGIGHRNLYSFLHLCFQEFCAAMFYILSKEQMGAADNNEMDLKKLLYVCEKPGNEHLILTARFVFGLSSEKVRVFLERALQCKTSDLVKPLLLQRAEEVAAEDPPREGYCLLNFFHCLFESQEPEFARRVMHRFQAINISFQMLSVLDCRVLAFCLQHSTIQDHSIDLTFCRLKSHHMKALAPGIKNCTVLEFGSNRLGNSGANVLCTILKKLDCNVNTLNLGENYLTHACAQELCATLNTSHTLISLSLNDNSFTDSAVPFILHLMKTCTSLSILCLNGNGFDDKGRKHLKQQAKKIVSERPFWLWL
;
A
#
# COMPACT_ATOMS: atom_id res chain seq x y z
N MET A 1 17.66 40.67 19.81
CA MET A 1 18.42 40.16 20.97
C MET A 1 17.48 39.24 21.72
N ALA A 2 17.73 37.94 21.64
CA ALA A 2 16.93 36.91 22.29
C ALA A 2 17.03 37.10 23.81
N SER A 3 15.91 37.31 24.50
CA SER A 3 15.91 37.16 25.95
C SER A 3 16.07 35.67 26.23
N ALA A 4 17.24 35.29 26.75
CA ALA A 4 17.41 34.02 27.43
C ALA A 4 16.21 33.81 28.38
N GLY A 5 15.61 32.62 28.38
CA GLY A 5 14.50 32.32 29.28
C GLY A 5 14.93 32.63 30.71
N ALA A 6 14.29 33.62 31.34
CA ALA A 6 14.58 34.01 32.72
C ALA A 6 14.43 32.78 33.61
N THR A 7 15.48 32.45 34.35
CA THR A 7 15.48 31.31 35.26
C THR A 7 14.49 31.55 36.40
N VAL A 8 14.07 30.49 37.11
CA VAL A 8 13.24 30.61 38.32
C VAL A 8 13.87 31.58 39.33
N GLN A 9 15.20 31.63 39.40
CA GLN A 9 15.93 32.58 40.24
C GLN A 9 15.74 34.03 39.79
N ASP A 10 15.83 34.30 38.49
CA ASP A 10 15.62 35.64 37.93
C ASP A 10 14.19 36.13 38.16
N LEU A 11 13.20 35.24 37.99
CA LEU A 11 11.79 35.54 38.24
C LEU A 11 11.49 35.85 39.72
N LEU A 12 12.08 35.06 40.62
CA LEU A 12 11.96 35.29 42.05
C LEU A 12 12.69 36.56 42.48
N LEU A 13 13.85 36.84 41.90
CA LEU A 13 14.62 38.04 42.20
C LEU A 13 13.84 39.29 41.76
N ASP A 14 13.36 39.33 40.51
CA ASP A 14 12.52 40.42 39.98
C ASP A 14 11.28 40.65 40.87
N ALA A 15 10.63 39.56 41.31
CA ALA A 15 9.47 39.63 42.19
C ALA A 15 9.79 40.17 43.58
N LEU A 16 10.98 39.89 44.12
CA LEU A 16 11.44 40.39 45.42
C LEU A 16 11.98 41.82 45.34
N GLU A 17 12.53 42.23 44.20
CA GLU A 17 12.98 43.61 43.94
C GLU A 17 11.80 44.60 43.89
N ASP A 18 10.65 44.15 43.39
CA ASP A 18 9.40 44.92 43.37
C ASP A 18 8.81 45.21 44.77
N LEU A 19 9.35 44.60 45.84
CA LEU A 19 8.84 44.78 47.22
C LEU A 19 9.51 45.93 47.94
N GLY A 20 8.72 46.75 48.65
CA GLY A 20 9.26 47.68 49.65
C GLY A 20 9.89 46.97 50.86
N GLN A 21 10.72 47.67 51.64
CA GLN A 21 11.40 47.07 52.80
C GLN A 21 10.43 46.46 53.82
N GLU A 22 9.28 47.10 54.07
CA GLU A 22 8.28 46.60 55.00
C GLU A 22 7.59 45.32 54.50
N GLU A 23 7.34 45.25 53.20
CA GLU A 23 6.72 44.09 52.54
C GLU A 23 7.68 42.90 52.49
N PHE A 24 8.97 43.17 52.26
CA PHE A 24 10.02 42.17 52.27
C PHE A 24 10.20 41.51 53.64
N GLU A 25 10.13 42.29 54.74
CA GLU A 25 10.18 41.74 56.10
C GLU A 25 8.91 40.93 56.44
N LYS A 26 7.73 41.36 55.97
CA LYS A 26 6.49 40.57 56.09
C LYS A 26 6.58 39.24 55.35
N LEU A 27 7.19 39.23 54.17
CA LEU A 27 7.43 38.01 53.39
C LEU A 27 8.38 37.05 54.13
N LYS A 28 9.51 37.54 54.66
CA LYS A 28 10.42 36.71 55.49
C LYS A 28 9.71 36.10 56.70
N PHE A 29 8.89 36.89 57.38
CA PHE A 29 8.09 36.39 58.51
C PHE A 29 7.13 35.27 58.07
N LYS A 30 6.43 35.46 56.95
CA LYS A 30 5.53 34.45 56.38
C LYS A 30 6.25 33.19 55.92
N LEU A 31 7.45 33.28 55.36
CA LEU A 31 8.28 32.12 54.98
C LEU A 31 8.73 31.28 56.17
N HIS A 32 8.81 31.89 57.36
CA HIS A 32 9.05 31.16 58.61
C HIS A 32 7.79 30.48 59.17
N THR A 33 6.60 31.04 58.92
CA THR A 33 5.33 30.55 59.51
C THR A 33 4.50 29.67 58.58
N THR A 34 4.66 29.80 57.27
CA THR A 34 3.85 29.14 56.25
C THR A 34 4.70 28.09 55.54
N ALA A 35 4.35 26.81 55.74
CA ALA A 35 5.01 25.68 55.09
C ALA A 35 4.35 25.32 53.76
N ALA A 36 5.13 25.16 52.70
CA ALA A 36 4.65 24.48 51.50
C ALA A 36 4.34 23.00 51.84
N PRO A 37 3.26 22.39 51.31
CA PRO A 37 2.91 20.99 51.61
C PRO A 37 4.08 20.04 51.35
N GLY A 38 4.55 19.38 52.43
CA GLY A 38 5.66 18.42 52.39
C GLY A 38 7.08 19.02 52.54
N CYS A 39 7.22 20.33 52.73
CA CYS A 39 8.52 21.01 52.91
C CYS A 39 8.68 21.56 54.33
N LYS A 40 9.93 21.70 54.81
CA LYS A 40 10.25 22.36 56.09
C LYS A 40 10.41 23.86 55.88
N ASN A 41 10.01 24.66 56.87
CA ASN A 41 10.20 26.11 56.84
C ASN A 41 11.69 26.47 56.91
N ILE A 42 12.06 27.57 56.26
CA ILE A 42 13.41 28.12 56.35
C ILE A 42 13.62 28.62 57.79
N PRO A 43 14.71 28.22 58.48
CA PRO A 43 14.99 28.65 59.85
C PRO A 43 15.12 30.18 59.97
N LEU A 44 14.53 30.76 61.02
CA LEU A 44 14.48 32.22 61.25
C LEU A 44 15.88 32.88 61.19
N GLY A 45 16.89 32.24 61.77
CA GLY A 45 18.26 32.76 61.76
C GLY A 45 18.93 32.87 60.39
N ARG A 46 18.42 32.14 59.37
CA ARG A 46 18.85 32.29 57.97
C ARG A 46 18.06 33.37 57.23
N LEU A 47 16.80 33.62 57.61
CA LEU A 47 15.93 34.61 56.99
C LEU A 47 16.20 36.04 57.47
N GLU A 48 16.49 36.22 58.77
CA GLU A 48 16.64 37.55 59.39
C GLU A 48 17.70 38.44 58.71
N LYS A 49 18.82 37.85 58.31
CA LYS A 49 19.94 38.58 57.68
C LYS A 49 19.98 38.46 56.16
N ALA A 50 19.10 37.65 55.56
CA ALA A 50 19.11 37.41 54.13
C ALA A 50 18.77 38.68 53.34
N LYS A 51 19.63 39.00 52.37
CA LYS A 51 19.30 39.96 51.31
C LYS A 51 18.38 39.33 50.27
N ARG A 52 17.89 40.10 49.30
CA ARG A 52 16.94 39.61 48.28
C ARG A 52 17.55 38.44 47.49
N GLU A 53 18.81 38.58 47.10
CA GLU A 53 19.57 37.57 46.36
C GLU A 53 19.78 36.29 47.19
N GLU A 54 20.21 36.44 48.44
CA GLU A 54 20.39 35.32 49.38
C GLU A 54 19.06 34.63 49.71
N LEU A 55 17.95 35.38 49.72
CA LEU A 55 16.62 34.81 49.92
C LEU A 55 16.17 33.98 48.72
N VAL A 56 16.48 34.40 47.48
CA VAL A 56 16.22 33.59 46.27
C VAL A 56 16.98 32.26 46.35
N GLU A 57 18.26 32.29 46.75
CA GLU A 57 19.05 31.07 46.92
C GLU A 57 18.42 30.13 47.97
N LEU A 58 18.00 30.66 49.12
CA LEU A 58 17.32 29.89 50.16
C LEU A 58 15.96 29.34 49.72
N LEU A 59 15.21 30.10 48.92
CA LEU A 59 13.92 29.65 48.38
C LEU A 59 14.12 28.48 47.40
N VAL A 60 15.14 28.55 46.54
CA VAL A 60 15.48 27.47 45.63
C VAL A 60 16.06 26.26 46.39
N GLU A 61 16.88 26.47 47.42
CA GLU A 61 17.44 25.41 48.27
C GLU A 61 16.36 24.63 49.04
N PHE A 62 15.36 25.31 49.62
CA PHE A 62 14.39 24.70 50.53
C PHE A 62 13.10 24.25 49.84
N TYR A 63 12.69 24.95 48.78
CA TYR A 63 11.39 24.74 48.15
C TYR A 63 11.50 24.38 46.67
N GLU A 64 12.69 24.43 46.07
CA GLU A 64 12.95 24.08 44.67
C GLU A 64 11.91 24.69 43.71
N ASP A 65 11.09 23.85 43.09
CA ASP A 65 10.04 24.17 42.12
C ASP A 65 8.77 24.75 42.76
N LYS A 66 8.56 24.53 44.07
CA LYS A 66 7.43 25.09 44.82
C LYS A 66 7.68 26.53 45.26
N ALA A 67 8.89 27.05 45.10
CA ALA A 67 9.27 28.39 45.54
C ALA A 67 8.36 29.47 44.93
N VAL A 68 8.11 29.43 43.62
CA VAL A 68 7.29 30.44 42.93
C VAL A 68 5.83 30.37 43.37
N ALA A 69 5.24 29.17 43.44
CA ALA A 69 3.86 28.99 43.90
C ALA A 69 3.67 29.40 45.37
N LEU A 70 4.65 29.10 46.23
CA LEU A 70 4.66 29.55 47.62
C LEU A 70 4.72 31.08 47.70
N ILE A 71 5.56 31.73 46.90
CA ILE A 71 5.69 33.19 46.89
C ILE A 71 4.42 33.86 46.35
N VAL A 72 3.78 33.31 45.30
CA VAL A 72 2.47 33.78 44.83
C VAL A 72 1.43 33.68 45.95
N THR A 73 1.37 32.56 46.66
CA THR A 73 0.44 32.35 47.79
C THR A 73 0.72 33.33 48.93
N ILE A 74 1.99 33.53 49.28
CA ILE A 74 2.40 34.47 50.32
C ILE A 74 2.08 35.92 49.92
N PHE A 75 2.25 36.29 48.65
CA PHE A 75 1.87 37.60 48.13
C PHE A 75 0.37 37.85 48.26
N GLU A 76 -0.48 36.86 47.96
CA GLU A 76 -1.92 36.97 48.20
C GLU A 76 -2.24 37.16 49.69
N ASP A 77 -1.57 36.39 50.56
CA ASP A 77 -1.70 36.41 52.01
C ASP A 77 -1.33 37.75 52.66
N ILE A 78 -0.29 38.43 52.14
CA ILE A 78 0.18 39.74 52.64
C ILE A 78 -0.47 40.92 51.91
N GLY A 79 -1.44 40.67 51.03
CA GLY A 79 -2.25 41.71 50.37
C GLY A 79 -1.68 42.25 49.05
N LEU A 80 -0.60 41.66 48.53
CA LEU A 80 0.07 42.03 47.28
C LEU A 80 -0.55 41.33 46.06
N LYS A 81 -1.85 41.53 45.86
CA LYS A 81 -2.62 40.88 44.79
C LYS A 81 -2.09 41.17 43.38
N TYR A 82 -1.56 42.37 43.17
CA TYR A 82 -0.95 42.77 41.89
C TYR A 82 0.34 41.98 41.62
N ASN A 83 1.26 41.90 42.59
CA ASN A 83 2.52 41.17 42.45
C ASN A 83 2.28 39.65 42.30
N ALA A 84 1.31 39.09 43.05
CA ALA A 84 0.86 37.71 42.86
C ALA A 84 0.37 37.44 41.44
N SER A 85 -0.51 38.33 40.93
CA SER A 85 -1.06 38.23 39.57
C SER A 85 0.03 38.40 38.51
N LYS A 86 0.95 39.36 38.68
CA LYS A 86 2.08 39.61 37.78
C LYS A 86 3.03 38.41 37.71
N LEU A 87 3.41 37.85 38.86
CA LEU A 87 4.29 36.68 38.92
C LEU A 87 3.60 35.44 38.31
N SER A 88 2.31 35.24 38.59
CA SER A 88 1.51 34.16 37.96
C SER A 88 1.37 34.34 36.44
N GLU A 89 1.17 35.58 35.96
CA GLU A 89 1.05 35.90 34.53
C GLU A 89 2.38 35.67 33.80
N VAL A 90 3.53 36.01 34.41
CA VAL A 90 4.85 35.78 33.83
C VAL A 90 5.15 34.29 33.70
N VAL A 91 4.84 33.50 34.73
CA VAL A 91 4.96 32.02 34.68
C VAL A 91 4.00 31.44 33.62
N GLY A 92 2.76 31.94 33.56
CA GLY A 92 1.80 31.54 32.53
C GLY A 92 2.26 31.86 31.11
N LYS A 93 2.89 33.02 30.90
CA LYS A 93 3.51 33.41 29.61
C LYS A 93 4.72 32.55 29.26
N GLN A 94 5.53 32.14 30.23
CA GLN A 94 6.66 31.24 29.99
C GLN A 94 6.19 29.84 29.57
N VAL A 95 5.19 29.27 30.25
CA VAL A 95 4.62 27.96 29.90
C VAL A 95 3.92 28.01 28.54
N GLN A 96 3.15 29.06 28.27
CA GLN A 96 2.50 29.26 26.96
C GLN A 96 3.52 29.50 25.84
N GLY A 97 4.60 30.24 26.11
CA GLY A 97 5.72 30.42 25.18
C GLY A 97 6.43 29.11 24.89
N TYR A 98 6.59 28.25 25.89
CA TYR A 98 7.19 26.92 25.71
C TYR A 98 6.31 25.99 24.88
N LYS A 99 4.97 26.05 25.05
CA LYS A 99 4.03 25.30 24.21
C LYS A 99 4.24 25.60 22.72
N THR A 100 4.33 26.89 22.35
CA THR A 100 4.59 27.29 20.96
C THR A 100 5.95 26.81 20.48
N LYS A 101 7.00 26.98 21.30
CA LYS A 101 8.36 26.51 20.99
C LYS A 101 8.38 25.00 20.72
N TYR A 102 7.74 24.20 21.56
CA TYR A 102 7.67 22.75 21.39
C TYR A 102 6.90 22.37 20.12
N ALA A 103 5.78 23.03 19.83
CA ALA A 103 5.03 22.81 18.59
C ALA A 103 5.89 23.12 17.34
N GLU A 104 6.69 24.19 17.36
CA GLU A 104 7.65 24.51 16.29
C GLU A 104 8.70 23.39 16.10
N THR A 105 9.27 22.88 17.20
CA THR A 105 10.22 21.75 17.15
C THR A 105 9.58 20.47 16.59
N VAL A 106 8.32 20.18 16.96
CA VAL A 106 7.59 19.04 16.39
C VAL A 106 7.33 19.25 14.91
N LEU A 107 6.97 20.47 14.50
CA LEU A 107 6.76 20.80 13.10
C LEU A 107 8.04 20.54 12.29
N GLU A 108 9.20 21.02 12.76
CA GLU A 108 10.49 20.76 12.11
C GLU A 108 10.82 19.26 12.00
N ASN A 109 10.55 18.48 13.05
CA ASN A 109 10.86 17.05 13.10
C ASN A 109 9.95 16.17 12.21
N TYR A 110 8.70 16.57 11.97
CA TYR A 110 7.70 15.75 11.27
C TYR A 110 7.26 16.31 9.91
N GLN A 111 7.68 17.53 9.55
CA GLN A 111 7.31 18.16 8.29
C GLN A 111 7.95 17.50 7.06
N LEU A 112 9.11 16.88 7.22
CA LEU A 112 9.87 16.23 6.15
C LEU A 112 9.87 14.71 6.32
N ILE A 113 9.69 14.00 5.20
CA ILE A 113 9.86 12.56 5.12
C ILE A 113 10.86 12.20 4.03
N GLU A 114 11.65 11.16 4.29
CA GLU A 114 12.49 10.51 3.29
C GLU A 114 11.71 9.36 2.67
N ASP A 115 11.60 9.34 1.33
CA ASP A 115 11.02 8.20 0.63
C ASP A 115 12.00 7.00 0.77
N ARG A 116 11.49 5.76 0.77
CA ARG A 116 12.33 4.56 0.94
C ARG A 116 13.47 4.41 -0.07
N ASN A 117 13.32 5.07 -1.22
CA ASN A 117 14.27 5.08 -2.32
C ASN A 117 14.85 6.49 -2.56
N SER A 118 14.66 7.43 -1.64
CA SER A 118 15.30 8.76 -1.69
C SER A 118 16.82 8.60 -1.67
N LEU A 119 17.51 9.37 -2.52
CA LEU A 119 18.95 9.56 -2.35
C LEU A 119 19.23 10.39 -1.08
N LEU A 120 20.45 10.30 -0.55
CA LEU A 120 20.88 11.11 0.60
C LEU A 120 20.63 12.60 0.31
N GLY A 121 19.78 13.24 1.13
CA GLY A 121 19.37 14.64 0.99
C GLY A 121 18.05 14.88 0.26
N GLU A 122 17.40 13.85 -0.29
CA GLU A 122 16.06 13.97 -0.89
C GLU A 122 14.94 13.76 0.14
N SER A 123 14.43 14.86 0.70
CA SER A 123 13.24 14.85 1.54
C SER A 123 12.05 15.51 0.85
N SER A 124 10.85 15.05 1.17
CA SER A 124 9.60 15.63 0.70
C SER A 124 8.74 16.06 1.88
N HIS A 125 7.95 17.11 1.71
CA HIS A 125 6.96 17.49 2.72
C HIS A 125 5.92 16.39 2.91
N LEU A 126 5.65 16.01 4.16
CA LEU A 126 4.66 14.98 4.50
C LEU A 126 3.28 15.30 3.89
N ASN A 127 2.80 16.54 4.01
CA ASN A 127 1.52 16.98 3.44
C ASN A 127 1.45 16.85 1.91
N ALA A 128 2.59 16.94 1.22
CA ALA A 128 2.64 16.76 -0.23
C ALA A 128 2.54 15.29 -0.64
N ARG A 129 2.67 14.34 0.29
CA ARG A 129 2.68 12.89 0.05
C ARG A 129 1.55 12.15 0.75
N TYR A 130 1.05 12.68 1.87
CA TYR A 130 0.02 12.05 2.67
C TYR A 130 -1.32 11.99 1.93
N ILE A 131 -2.03 10.89 2.16
CA ILE A 131 -3.34 10.58 1.60
C ILE A 131 -4.20 10.04 2.73
N ASP A 132 -5.41 10.56 2.84
CA ASP A 132 -6.36 10.11 3.84
C ASP A 132 -6.73 8.65 3.60
N LEU A 133 -6.63 7.85 4.66
CA LEU A 133 -6.91 6.43 4.64
C LEU A 133 -8.36 6.17 5.04
N LEU A 134 -8.98 5.17 4.43
CA LEU A 134 -10.28 4.66 4.86
C LEU A 134 -10.14 4.07 6.26
N MET A 135 -11.00 4.52 7.18
CA MET A 135 -11.06 4.02 8.54
C MET A 135 -12.50 3.79 9.00
N ILE A 136 -12.67 2.75 9.83
CA ILE A 136 -13.95 2.34 10.42
C ILE A 136 -13.80 2.19 11.95
N ARG A 137 -14.88 2.37 12.72
CA ARG A 137 -14.87 2.15 14.18
C ARG A 137 -15.29 0.74 14.56
N ASP A 138 -16.25 0.19 13.81
CA ASP A 138 -16.88 -1.08 14.17
C ASP A 138 -16.11 -2.30 13.63
N HIS A 139 -16.32 -3.43 14.29
CA HIS A 139 -15.70 -4.70 13.90
C HIS A 139 -16.45 -5.33 12.74
N ARG A 140 -15.69 -5.86 11.77
CA ARG A 140 -16.26 -6.56 10.62
C ARG A 140 -16.64 -8.00 10.97
N PRO A 141 -17.85 -8.47 10.65
CA PRO A 141 -18.24 -9.86 10.77
C PRO A 141 -17.38 -10.79 9.90
N GLN A 142 -17.17 -12.03 10.37
CA GLN A 142 -16.33 -13.02 9.70
C GLN A 142 -16.71 -13.24 8.22
N LYS A 143 -18.00 -13.45 7.94
CA LYS A 143 -18.49 -13.74 6.56
C LYS A 143 -18.17 -12.61 5.58
N GLN A 144 -18.25 -11.36 6.03
CA GLN A 144 -17.99 -10.21 5.18
C GLN A 144 -16.49 -10.06 4.92
N ARG A 145 -15.66 -10.37 5.92
CA ARG A 145 -14.21 -10.43 5.75
C ARG A 145 -13.78 -11.51 4.75
N GLU A 146 -14.39 -12.70 4.80
CA GLU A 146 -14.16 -13.76 3.80
C GLU A 146 -14.54 -13.29 2.39
N HIS A 147 -15.65 -12.58 2.25
CA HIS A 147 -16.08 -12.02 0.97
C HIS A 147 -15.11 -10.95 0.43
N GLU A 148 -14.61 -10.06 1.29
CA GLU A 148 -13.60 -9.07 0.93
C GLU A 148 -12.30 -9.73 0.44
N LEU A 149 -11.81 -10.76 1.15
CA LEU A 149 -10.54 -11.43 0.85
C LEU A 149 -10.58 -12.24 -0.46
N THR A 150 -11.77 -12.61 -0.92
CA THR A 150 -11.97 -13.38 -2.17
C THR A 150 -12.28 -12.50 -3.37
N ALA A 151 -12.79 -11.29 -3.15
CA ALA A 151 -13.05 -10.33 -4.21
C ALA A 151 -11.75 -9.79 -4.81
N THR A 152 -11.73 -9.55 -6.12
CA THR A 152 -10.57 -9.01 -6.83
C THR A 152 -10.92 -7.82 -7.71
N GLY A 153 -9.91 -7.03 -8.08
CA GLY A 153 -10.00 -5.88 -8.96
C GLY A 153 -10.98 -4.82 -8.44
N ARG A 154 -11.86 -4.35 -9.33
CA ARG A 154 -12.85 -3.32 -9.00
C ARG A 154 -13.86 -3.78 -7.94
N ARG A 155 -14.28 -5.04 -7.98
CA ARG A 155 -15.27 -5.57 -7.03
C ARG A 155 -14.76 -5.53 -5.59
N HIS A 156 -13.46 -5.76 -5.39
CA HIS A 156 -12.84 -5.63 -4.06
C HIS A 156 -12.97 -4.22 -3.50
N MET A 157 -12.68 -3.20 -4.33
CA MET A 157 -12.78 -1.79 -3.93
C MET A 157 -14.22 -1.38 -3.64
N GLU A 158 -15.18 -1.79 -4.47
CA GLU A 158 -16.61 -1.56 -4.25
C GLU A 158 -17.06 -2.11 -2.89
N ILE A 159 -16.67 -3.34 -2.55
CA ILE A 159 -17.02 -3.95 -1.26
C ILE A 159 -16.38 -3.18 -0.10
N LEU A 160 -15.11 -2.76 -0.20
CA LEU A 160 -14.46 -1.98 0.85
C LEU A 160 -15.18 -0.64 1.10
N GLU A 161 -15.61 0.04 0.03
CA GLU A 161 -16.29 1.33 0.13
C GLU A 161 -17.75 1.19 0.60
N GLU A 162 -18.51 0.21 0.10
CA GLU A 162 -19.86 -0.13 0.56
C GLU A 162 -19.86 -0.47 2.07
N ASN A 163 -18.89 -1.27 2.51
CA ASN A 163 -18.78 -1.66 3.92
C ASN A 163 -18.45 -0.46 4.82
N THR A 164 -17.76 0.56 4.31
CA THR A 164 -17.37 1.74 5.12
C THR A 164 -18.59 2.55 5.59
N SER A 165 -19.67 2.58 4.81
CA SER A 165 -20.95 3.16 5.27
C SER A 165 -21.63 2.35 6.37
N ASP A 166 -21.47 1.03 6.36
CA ASP A 166 -22.11 0.12 7.32
C ASP A 166 -21.38 0.09 8.67
N TYR A 167 -20.06 0.35 8.70
CA TYR A 167 -19.19 0.20 9.89
C TYR A 167 -18.76 1.51 10.55
N SER A 168 -19.61 2.53 10.44
CA SER A 168 -19.39 3.87 11.00
C SER A 168 -18.00 4.45 10.63
N SER A 169 -17.91 4.91 9.37
CA SER A 169 -16.75 5.65 8.87
C SER A 169 -16.25 6.68 9.88
N THR A 170 -14.94 6.72 10.08
CA THR A 170 -14.28 7.64 11.00
C THR A 170 -13.09 8.29 10.33
N THR A 171 -12.74 9.47 10.80
CA THR A 171 -11.53 10.19 10.39
C THR A 171 -10.61 10.39 11.60
N VAL A 172 -9.39 10.86 11.35
CA VAL A 172 -8.41 11.14 12.40
C VAL A 172 -8.98 12.18 13.38
N GLU A 173 -9.61 13.23 12.88
CA GLU A 173 -10.19 14.33 13.66
C GLU A 173 -11.23 13.84 14.67
N SER A 174 -11.98 12.81 14.28
CA SER A 174 -13.11 12.30 15.04
C SER A 174 -12.74 11.23 16.09
N LEU A 175 -11.48 10.79 16.16
CA LEU A 175 -11.07 9.66 17.01
C LEU A 175 -11.41 9.87 18.49
N PHE A 176 -11.26 11.09 18.99
CA PHE A 176 -11.55 11.46 20.38
C PHE A 176 -12.90 12.13 20.59
N GLU A 177 -13.78 12.19 19.58
CA GLU A 177 -15.11 12.77 19.76
C GLU A 177 -15.93 12.02 20.82
N PRO A 178 -16.83 12.68 21.56
CA PRO A 178 -17.75 12.00 22.46
C PRO A 178 -18.55 10.92 21.73
N ASP A 179 -18.77 9.78 22.38
CA ASP A 179 -19.69 8.77 21.85
C ASP A 179 -21.16 9.23 21.94
N VAL A 180 -22.09 8.36 21.53
CA VAL A 180 -23.53 8.63 21.59
C VAL A 180 -24.04 8.94 23.01
N SER A 181 -23.28 8.54 24.03
CA SER A 181 -23.58 8.80 25.45
C SER A 181 -22.93 10.09 25.98
N GLY A 182 -22.19 10.82 25.13
CA GLY A 182 -21.47 12.04 25.48
C GLY A 182 -20.13 11.79 26.19
N VAL A 183 -19.64 10.55 26.24
CA VAL A 183 -18.39 10.21 26.90
C VAL A 183 -17.22 10.29 25.91
N THR A 184 -16.23 11.11 26.24
CA THR A 184 -14.97 11.24 25.49
C THR A 184 -14.04 10.06 25.82
N PRO A 185 -13.59 9.27 24.82
CA PRO A 185 -12.66 8.18 25.08
C PRO A 185 -11.29 8.74 25.51
N ARG A 186 -10.73 8.21 26.60
CA ARG A 186 -9.36 8.55 27.05
C ARG A 186 -8.27 7.67 26.44
N THR A 187 -8.67 6.61 25.75
CA THR A 187 -7.78 5.67 25.07
C THR A 187 -8.40 5.28 23.74
N VAL A 188 -7.66 5.52 22.65
CA VAL A 188 -8.00 5.10 21.30
C VAL A 188 -6.96 4.07 20.83
N VAL A 189 -7.41 2.99 20.22
CA VAL A 189 -6.56 1.96 19.62
C VAL A 189 -6.79 1.97 18.11
N LEU A 190 -5.76 2.36 17.38
CA LEU A 190 -5.74 2.40 15.92
C LEU A 190 -5.05 1.13 15.39
N GLN A 191 -5.83 0.21 14.86
CA GLN A 191 -5.33 -1.09 14.40
C GLN A 191 -5.33 -1.23 12.87
N GLY A 192 -4.51 -2.14 12.38
CA GLY A 192 -4.50 -2.53 10.97
C GLY A 192 -3.28 -3.40 10.61
N PRO A 193 -3.28 -4.04 9.44
CA PRO A 193 -2.20 -4.93 9.03
C PRO A 193 -0.87 -4.21 8.78
N ALA A 194 0.19 -4.99 8.54
CA ALA A 194 1.50 -4.45 8.19
C ALA A 194 1.44 -3.62 6.90
N GLY A 195 2.11 -2.46 6.89
CA GLY A 195 2.20 -1.60 5.71
C GLY A 195 0.93 -0.82 5.33
N ILE A 196 -0.12 -0.90 6.13
CA ILE A 196 -1.40 -0.22 5.85
C ILE A 196 -1.37 1.31 6.09
N GLY A 197 -0.32 1.84 6.75
CA GLY A 197 -0.17 3.28 6.98
C GLY A 197 -0.35 3.77 8.43
N LYS A 198 -0.32 2.88 9.43
CA LYS A 198 -0.44 3.25 10.86
C LYS A 198 0.57 4.32 11.29
N SER A 199 1.88 4.07 11.15
CA SER A 199 2.92 5.02 11.55
C SER A 199 2.91 6.31 10.71
N MET A 200 2.55 6.24 9.42
CA MET A 200 2.35 7.43 8.58
C MET A 200 1.21 8.30 9.10
N THR A 201 0.13 7.67 9.60
CA THR A 201 -1.00 8.38 10.22
C THR A 201 -0.58 9.04 11.54
N VAL A 202 0.26 8.38 12.34
CA VAL A 202 0.84 8.99 13.56
C VAL A 202 1.70 10.21 13.22
N GLN A 203 2.57 10.11 12.21
CA GLN A 203 3.38 11.25 11.76
C GLN A 203 2.51 12.42 11.30
N LYS A 204 1.41 12.14 10.59
CA LYS A 204 0.43 13.16 10.17
C LYS A 204 -0.27 13.80 11.37
N ILE A 205 -0.68 13.01 12.36
CA ILE A 205 -1.27 13.53 13.61
C ILE A 205 -0.32 14.47 14.34
N MET A 206 0.97 14.10 14.45
CA MET A 206 1.99 14.94 15.08
C MET A 206 2.16 16.26 14.33
N LEU A 207 2.26 16.21 13.00
CA LEU A 207 2.41 17.38 12.14
C LEU A 207 1.21 18.32 12.24
N ASP A 208 -0.01 17.80 12.11
CA ASP A 208 -1.22 18.62 12.07
C ASP A 208 -1.56 19.22 13.43
N TRP A 209 -1.28 18.50 14.50
CA TRP A 209 -1.40 19.05 15.84
C TRP A 209 -0.43 20.23 16.03
N ALA A 210 0.84 20.04 15.65
CA ALA A 210 1.87 21.08 15.73
C ALA A 210 1.57 22.29 14.84
N ALA A 211 0.97 22.07 13.66
CA ALA A 211 0.58 23.11 12.72
C ALA A 211 -0.67 23.91 13.14
N GLY A 212 -1.38 23.49 14.20
CA GLY A 212 -2.61 24.15 14.61
C GLY A 212 -3.88 23.61 13.96
N GLU A 213 -3.80 22.52 13.19
CA GLU A 213 -4.89 22.02 12.35
C GLU A 213 -5.71 20.91 13.02
N LEU A 214 -5.10 20.16 13.94
CA LEU A 214 -5.73 19.01 14.61
C LEU A 214 -5.77 19.18 16.14
N TYR A 215 -6.89 18.77 16.76
CA TYR A 215 -7.10 18.73 18.21
C TYR A 215 -6.86 20.04 18.98
N GLN A 216 -7.09 21.19 18.33
CA GLN A 216 -6.92 22.49 18.94
C GLN A 216 -7.75 22.68 20.21
N GLY A 217 -7.13 23.25 21.24
CA GLY A 217 -7.73 23.45 22.56
C GLY A 217 -7.90 22.18 23.40
N MET A 218 -7.77 20.99 22.80
CA MET A 218 -7.94 19.72 23.49
C MET A 218 -6.63 19.26 24.15
N PHE A 219 -5.51 19.34 23.41
CA PHE A 219 -4.18 18.97 23.92
C PHE A 219 -3.20 20.14 23.88
N ASP A 220 -2.45 20.30 24.95
CA ASP A 220 -1.35 21.28 25.04
C ASP A 220 -0.03 20.67 24.60
N TYR A 221 0.17 19.37 24.80
CA TYR A 221 1.35 18.61 24.39
C TYR A 221 0.96 17.24 23.86
N VAL A 222 1.60 16.82 22.77
CA VAL A 222 1.48 15.48 22.19
C VAL A 222 2.86 14.84 22.12
N PHE A 223 3.03 13.68 22.75
CA PHE A 223 4.29 12.95 22.82
C PHE A 223 4.17 11.62 22.06
N CYS A 224 5.11 11.33 21.16
CA CYS A 224 5.12 10.11 20.36
C CYS A 224 6.21 9.15 20.83
N ILE A 225 5.79 8.01 21.36
CA ILE A 225 6.67 6.95 21.86
C ILE A 225 6.73 5.84 20.80
N HIS A 226 7.86 5.74 20.11
CA HIS A 226 8.10 4.67 19.14
C HIS A 226 8.56 3.38 19.85
N CYS A 227 7.69 2.38 19.94
CA CYS A 227 8.00 1.11 20.61
C CYS A 227 9.22 0.39 20.02
N ARG A 228 9.51 0.62 18.72
CA ARG A 228 10.70 0.10 18.03
C ARG A 228 12.00 0.53 18.68
N GLU A 229 12.12 1.80 19.03
CA GLU A 229 13.34 2.40 19.59
C GLU A 229 13.53 1.99 21.04
N LEU A 230 12.43 1.85 21.77
CA LEU A 230 12.44 1.43 23.16
C LEU A 230 12.93 -0.01 23.35
N SER A 231 12.63 -0.90 22.40
CA SER A 231 13.11 -2.28 22.45
C SER A 231 14.65 -2.44 22.32
N LEU A 232 15.39 -1.35 22.09
CA LEU A 232 16.85 -1.33 21.95
C LEU A 232 17.58 -0.71 23.16
N THR A 233 16.85 -0.17 24.14
CA THR A 233 17.43 0.64 25.24
C THR A 233 17.38 -0.12 26.58
N GLU A 234 18.55 -0.45 27.15
CA GLU A 234 18.66 -1.18 28.44
C GLU A 234 18.79 -0.26 29.67
N VAL A 235 18.78 1.07 29.48
CA VAL A 235 19.00 2.05 30.56
C VAL A 235 17.68 2.39 31.26
N ALA A 236 17.69 2.37 32.60
CA ALA A 236 16.56 2.82 33.41
C ALA A 236 16.30 4.33 33.21
N LYS A 237 15.08 4.68 32.81
CA LYS A 237 14.62 6.05 32.57
C LYS A 237 13.35 6.32 33.37
N SER A 238 12.96 7.58 33.50
CA SER A 238 11.65 8.00 34.01
C SER A 238 10.77 8.51 32.87
N LEU A 239 9.45 8.67 33.10
CA LEU A 239 8.57 9.29 32.10
C LEU A 239 8.98 10.74 31.82
N ALA A 240 9.47 11.45 32.85
CA ALA A 240 10.02 12.79 32.70
C ALA A 240 11.25 12.82 31.77
N ASP A 241 12.14 11.83 31.88
CA ASP A 241 13.30 11.70 30.98
C ASP A 241 12.86 11.48 29.52
N LEU A 242 11.83 10.66 29.29
CA LEU A 242 11.27 10.43 27.95
C LEU A 242 10.65 11.70 27.34
N ILE A 243 9.95 12.49 28.16
CA ILE A 243 9.40 13.79 27.73
C ILE A 243 10.54 14.75 27.39
N LEU A 244 11.58 14.83 28.22
CA LEU A 244 12.76 15.68 27.98
C LEU A 244 13.45 15.34 26.66
N GLU A 245 13.65 14.04 26.40
CA GLU A 245 14.26 13.55 25.15
C GLU A 245 13.44 13.95 23.93
N GLN A 246 12.10 13.89 24.01
CA GLN A 246 11.22 14.32 22.92
C GLN A 246 11.16 15.84 22.75
N CYS A 247 11.28 16.60 23.84
CA CYS A 247 11.39 18.05 23.78
C CYS A 247 12.71 18.53 23.15
N GLN A 248 13.76 17.70 23.15
CA GLN A 248 15.11 18.04 22.71
C GLN A 248 15.65 19.32 23.40
N ASP A 249 15.18 19.58 24.63
CA ASP A 249 15.48 20.78 25.39
C ASP A 249 15.66 20.43 26.87
N MET A 250 16.88 20.60 27.37
CA MET A 250 17.24 20.32 28.75
C MET A 250 16.54 21.24 29.76
N TYR A 251 15.99 22.37 29.31
CA TYR A 251 15.28 23.35 30.12
C TYR A 251 13.76 23.25 29.98
N ALA A 252 13.24 22.14 29.41
CA ALA A 252 11.81 21.95 29.30
C ALA A 252 11.14 21.98 30.69
N PRO A 253 10.00 22.69 30.86
CA PRO A 253 9.24 22.76 32.10
C PRO A 253 8.41 21.47 32.30
N VAL A 254 9.09 20.32 32.42
CA VAL A 254 8.45 18.98 32.45
C VAL A 254 7.51 18.85 33.62
N LYS A 255 7.84 19.45 34.77
CA LYS A 255 7.02 19.37 35.98
C LYS A 255 5.70 20.11 35.79
N GLU A 256 5.73 21.27 35.13
CA GLU A 256 4.58 22.07 34.76
C GLU A 256 3.72 21.37 33.69
N ILE A 257 4.36 20.75 32.70
CA ILE A 257 3.67 19.93 31.68
C ILE A 257 2.89 18.80 32.34
N LEU A 258 3.54 18.07 33.26
CA LEU A 258 2.94 16.94 33.97
C LEU A 258 1.85 17.34 34.98
N ALA A 259 1.75 18.61 35.36
CA ALA A 259 0.73 19.11 36.29
C ALA A 259 -0.69 19.08 35.68
N PHE A 260 -0.82 19.09 34.35
CA PHE A 260 -2.09 19.08 33.62
C PHE A 260 -2.26 17.82 32.75
N PRO A 261 -2.35 16.62 33.36
CA PRO A 261 -2.39 15.37 32.62
C PRO A 261 -3.54 15.30 31.61
N GLU A 262 -4.70 15.91 31.87
CA GLU A 262 -5.84 15.94 30.93
C GLU A 262 -5.58 16.70 29.63
N LYS A 263 -4.49 17.46 29.52
CA LYS A 263 -4.06 18.17 28.32
C LYS A 263 -2.95 17.46 27.57
N LEU A 264 -2.56 16.26 28.01
CA LEU A 264 -1.49 15.47 27.41
C LEU A 264 -2.06 14.31 26.60
N LEU A 265 -1.55 14.16 25.38
CA LEU A 265 -1.75 12.95 24.57
C LEU A 265 -0.42 12.22 24.42
N PHE A 266 -0.40 10.94 24.80
CA PHE A 266 0.71 10.05 24.47
C PHE A 266 0.30 9.12 23.32
N ILE A 267 1.04 9.20 22.22
CA ILE A 267 0.93 8.27 21.10
C ILE A 267 1.92 7.13 21.33
N ILE A 268 1.45 5.89 21.36
CA ILE A 268 2.28 4.69 21.49
C ILE A 268 2.27 4.01 20.13
N ASP A 269 3.32 4.24 19.33
CA ASP A 269 3.40 3.75 17.96
C ASP A 269 4.09 2.37 17.90
N GLY A 270 3.36 1.36 17.41
CA GLY A 270 3.86 0.01 17.18
C GLY A 270 3.85 -0.88 18.42
N PHE A 271 2.76 -0.91 19.18
CA PHE A 271 2.65 -1.76 20.39
C PHE A 271 2.93 -3.26 20.12
N ASP A 272 2.67 -3.74 18.90
CA ASP A 272 3.01 -5.10 18.47
C ASP A 272 4.52 -5.38 18.49
N GLU A 273 5.36 -4.35 18.34
CA GLU A 273 6.82 -4.49 18.26
C GLU A 273 7.51 -4.64 19.64
N LEU A 274 6.76 -4.55 20.73
CA LEU A 274 7.26 -4.80 22.08
C LEU A 274 7.54 -6.29 22.30
N CYS A 275 8.81 -6.62 22.47
CA CYS A 275 9.33 -8.00 22.59
C CYS A 275 9.23 -8.59 24.01
N PHE A 276 8.95 -7.77 25.02
CA PHE A 276 8.85 -8.19 26.42
C PHE A 276 7.40 -8.33 26.89
N SER A 277 7.16 -9.25 27.81
CA SER A 277 5.87 -9.38 28.48
C SER A 277 5.81 -8.39 29.62
N LEU A 278 5.14 -7.24 29.42
CA LEU A 278 4.84 -6.27 30.47
C LEU A 278 4.29 -7.02 31.71
N GLN A 279 5.09 -7.11 32.78
CA GLN A 279 4.76 -7.94 33.93
C GLN A 279 3.46 -7.43 34.59
N LEU A 280 2.60 -8.36 34.99
CA LEU A 280 1.34 -8.09 35.71
C LEU A 280 1.53 -8.10 37.24
N GLY A 281 2.75 -8.31 37.72
CA GLY A 281 3.05 -8.29 39.15
C GLY A 281 2.80 -6.91 39.76
N ASP A 282 2.15 -6.89 40.92
CA ASP A 282 1.90 -5.68 41.70
C ASP A 282 3.14 -5.16 42.46
N ASP A 283 4.29 -5.84 42.34
CA ASP A 283 5.49 -5.59 43.16
C ASP A 283 6.40 -4.43 42.66
N HIS A 284 6.19 -3.93 41.44
CA HIS A 284 6.96 -2.80 40.89
C HIS A 284 6.02 -1.72 40.37
N PHE A 285 5.81 -0.68 41.19
CA PHE A 285 4.94 0.46 40.91
C PHE A 285 5.79 1.71 40.63
N CYS A 286 5.56 2.38 39.50
CA CYS A 286 6.15 3.69 39.25
C CYS A 286 5.41 4.74 40.10
N ALA A 287 5.93 5.02 41.29
CA ALA A 287 5.28 5.90 42.26
C ALA A 287 5.16 7.36 41.79
N SER A 288 6.00 7.79 40.85
CA SER A 288 5.95 9.14 40.29
C SER A 288 6.47 9.20 38.85
N PRO A 289 6.06 10.18 38.03
CA PRO A 289 6.62 10.39 36.69
C PRO A 289 8.15 10.61 36.65
N SER A 290 8.78 10.93 37.79
CA SER A 290 10.21 11.19 37.93
C SER A 290 11.00 10.01 38.49
N SER A 291 10.35 8.92 38.92
CA SER A 291 11.07 7.73 39.38
C SER A 291 11.62 6.96 38.19
N LYS A 292 12.92 6.65 38.23
CA LYS A 292 13.58 5.85 37.20
C LYS A 292 13.24 4.38 37.39
N THR A 293 12.70 3.77 36.34
CA THR A 293 12.29 2.36 36.33
C THR A 293 12.66 1.73 34.99
N SER A 294 12.29 0.46 34.79
CA SER A 294 12.37 -0.14 33.46
C SER A 294 11.37 0.54 32.51
N MET A 295 11.69 0.54 31.22
CA MET A 295 10.77 1.01 30.17
C MET A 295 9.48 0.19 30.12
N GLU A 296 9.56 -1.09 30.49
CA GLU A 296 8.41 -1.98 30.57
C GLU A 296 7.41 -1.50 31.61
N ASP A 297 7.88 -1.11 32.80
CA ASP A 297 7.05 -0.65 33.89
C ASP A 297 6.37 0.69 33.55
N ILE A 298 7.10 1.63 32.93
CA ILE A 298 6.55 2.94 32.53
C ILE A 298 5.40 2.74 31.53
N LEU A 299 5.60 1.94 30.49
CA LEU A 299 4.57 1.67 29.48
C LEU A 299 3.39 0.93 30.09
N SER A 300 3.65 -0.07 30.94
CA SER A 300 2.62 -0.84 31.63
C SER A 300 1.74 0.06 32.50
N ASP A 301 2.33 0.93 33.31
CA ASP A 301 1.62 1.84 34.21
C ASP A 301 0.90 2.96 33.45
N LEU A 302 1.47 3.45 32.34
CA LEU A 302 0.81 4.44 31.47
C LEU A 302 -0.41 3.83 30.76
N LEU A 303 -0.28 2.63 30.17
CA LEU A 303 -1.36 1.90 29.50
C LEU A 303 -2.51 1.57 30.47
N ARG A 304 -2.17 1.16 31.70
CA ARG A 304 -3.12 0.88 32.78
C ARG A 304 -3.72 2.12 33.43
N LYS A 305 -3.28 3.32 33.02
CA LYS A 305 -3.66 4.60 33.64
C LYS A 305 -3.32 4.66 35.13
N LYS A 306 -2.32 3.89 35.59
CA LYS A 306 -1.73 4.01 36.93
C LYS A 306 -0.86 5.28 36.98
N LEU A 307 -0.13 5.53 35.89
CA LEU A 307 0.62 6.76 35.65
C LEU A 307 -0.22 7.73 34.81
N LEU A 308 -0.37 8.98 35.25
CA LEU A 308 -1.14 10.05 34.59
C LEU A 308 -2.56 9.61 34.17
N PRO A 309 -3.47 9.28 35.11
CA PRO A 309 -4.77 8.67 34.82
C PRO A 309 -5.68 9.51 33.91
N LYS A 310 -5.54 10.83 33.94
CA LYS A 310 -6.35 11.76 33.14
C LYS A 310 -5.80 11.99 31.72
N SER A 311 -4.60 11.51 31.40
CA SER A 311 -4.01 11.64 30.06
C SER A 311 -4.83 10.96 28.99
N TYR A 312 -4.57 11.31 27.73
CA TYR A 312 -5.10 10.62 26.55
C TYR A 312 -4.05 9.68 25.97
N LEU A 313 -4.50 8.57 25.41
CA LEU A 313 -3.66 7.60 24.73
C LEU A 313 -4.18 7.36 23.31
N LEU A 314 -3.27 7.37 22.34
CA LEU A 314 -3.50 6.83 21.00
C LEU A 314 -2.49 5.71 20.76
N ILE A 315 -2.95 4.48 20.61
CA ILE A 315 -2.07 3.31 20.52
C ILE A 315 -2.22 2.72 19.14
N THR A 316 -1.12 2.59 18.40
CA THR A 316 -1.14 1.85 17.13
C THR A 316 -0.70 0.41 17.34
N THR A 317 -1.39 -0.53 16.71
CA THR A 317 -1.05 -1.95 16.84
C THR A 317 -1.52 -2.79 15.67
N ARG A 318 -1.00 -4.01 15.54
CA ARG A 318 -1.58 -5.04 14.65
C ARG A 318 -2.72 -5.75 15.39
N PRO A 319 -3.79 -6.17 14.68
CA PRO A 319 -4.91 -6.90 15.28
C PRO A 319 -4.50 -8.10 16.15
N GLY A 320 -3.41 -8.79 15.80
CA GLY A 320 -2.89 -9.93 16.58
C GLY A 320 -2.35 -9.60 17.97
N ALA A 321 -1.97 -8.34 18.24
CA ALA A 321 -1.51 -7.88 19.54
C ALA A 321 -2.63 -7.22 20.38
N THR A 322 -3.84 -7.08 19.83
CA THR A 322 -4.98 -6.43 20.48
C THR A 322 -5.44 -7.15 21.75
N GLU A 323 -5.47 -8.49 21.77
CA GLU A 323 -5.79 -9.27 22.99
C GLU A 323 -4.78 -9.03 24.12
N ARG A 324 -3.48 -8.94 23.78
CA ARG A 324 -2.42 -8.59 24.73
C ARG A 324 -2.71 -7.19 25.28
N LEU A 325 -3.02 -6.24 24.41
CA LEU A 325 -3.29 -4.85 24.79
C LEU A 325 -4.52 -4.71 25.71
N GLN A 326 -5.60 -5.44 25.44
CA GLN A 326 -6.84 -5.40 26.24
C GLN A 326 -6.64 -5.73 27.72
N ARG A 327 -5.57 -6.46 28.08
CA ARG A 327 -5.23 -6.74 29.48
C ARG A 327 -4.71 -5.52 30.24
N TYR A 328 -4.26 -4.49 29.52
CA TYR A 328 -3.65 -3.29 30.08
C TYR A 328 -4.59 -2.09 29.99
N VAL A 329 -5.38 -1.97 28.91
CA VAL A 329 -6.23 -0.79 28.69
C VAL A 329 -7.68 -1.01 29.17
N LYS A 330 -8.26 0.01 29.80
CA LYS A 330 -9.68 0.00 30.22
C LYS A 330 -10.52 0.78 29.21
N PHE A 331 -11.58 0.15 28.70
CA PHE A 331 -12.58 0.72 27.78
C PHE A 331 -12.00 1.52 26.59
N PRO A 332 -11.10 0.94 25.77
CA PRO A 332 -10.58 1.63 24.60
C PRO A 332 -11.65 1.80 23.51
N ARG A 333 -11.59 2.92 22.77
CA ARG A 333 -12.26 3.02 21.46
C ARG A 333 -11.36 2.41 20.40
N PHE A 334 -11.90 1.53 19.57
CA PHE A 334 -11.17 0.96 18.44
C PHE A 334 -11.46 1.74 17.16
N ALA A 335 -10.43 1.86 16.32
CA ALA A 335 -10.53 2.30 14.94
C ALA A 335 -9.62 1.41 14.09
N GLU A 336 -10.09 0.99 12.92
CA GLU A 336 -9.36 0.15 11.99
C GLU A 336 -9.03 0.90 10.70
N ILE A 337 -7.77 0.87 10.29
CA ILE A 337 -7.31 1.40 8.99
C ILE A 337 -7.47 0.32 7.92
N LEU A 338 -8.23 0.64 6.88
CA LEU A 338 -8.49 -0.24 5.74
C LEU A 338 -7.53 0.01 4.56
N GLY A 339 -6.91 1.18 4.47
CA GLY A 339 -5.96 1.55 3.40
C GLY A 339 -6.49 2.65 2.49
N PHE A 340 -6.04 2.69 1.23
CA PHE A 340 -6.49 3.66 0.24
C PHE A 340 -7.89 3.36 -0.30
N SER A 341 -8.70 4.41 -0.45
CA SER A 341 -9.87 4.39 -1.33
C SER A 341 -9.46 4.43 -2.80
N GLU A 342 -10.40 4.23 -3.72
CA GLU A 342 -10.09 4.37 -5.15
C GLU A 342 -9.61 5.80 -5.47
N LYS A 343 -10.27 6.80 -4.89
CA LYS A 343 -9.89 8.21 -4.99
C LYS A 343 -8.52 8.47 -4.38
N GLY A 344 -8.28 7.99 -3.15
CA GLY A 344 -7.02 8.16 -2.43
C GLY A 344 -5.85 7.53 -3.18
N ARG A 345 -6.04 6.35 -3.77
CA ARG A 345 -5.04 5.69 -4.61
C ARG A 345 -4.68 6.57 -5.81
N ARG A 346 -5.66 7.12 -6.54
CA ARG A 346 -5.38 8.01 -7.68
C ARG A 346 -4.62 9.25 -7.23
N GLU A 347 -5.07 9.89 -6.16
CA GLU A 347 -4.40 11.07 -5.60
C GLU A 347 -2.96 10.76 -5.18
N TYR A 348 -2.71 9.59 -4.58
CA TYR A 348 -1.37 9.13 -4.24
C TYR A 348 -0.45 9.12 -5.47
N LEU A 349 -0.89 8.53 -6.58
CA LEU A 349 -0.09 8.48 -7.81
C LEU A 349 0.26 9.88 -8.33
N PHE A 350 -0.70 10.80 -8.36
CA PHE A 350 -0.45 12.17 -8.81
C PHE A 350 0.50 12.92 -7.87
N LYS A 351 0.33 12.78 -6.54
CA LYS A 351 1.25 13.33 -5.54
C LYS A 351 2.65 12.69 -5.62
N PHE A 352 2.74 11.41 -5.96
CA PHE A 352 4.00 10.68 -6.06
C PHE A 352 4.85 11.16 -7.23
N PHE A 353 4.28 11.17 -8.44
CA PHE A 353 5.04 11.49 -9.66
C PHE A 353 5.18 12.99 -9.92
N LYS A 354 4.25 13.84 -9.42
CA LYS A 354 4.18 15.29 -9.71
C LYS A 354 4.03 15.64 -11.21
N ASP A 355 3.95 14.63 -12.08
CA ASP A 355 3.76 14.71 -13.53
C ASP A 355 2.52 13.89 -13.89
N GLU A 356 1.55 14.54 -14.55
CA GLU A 356 0.26 13.94 -14.89
C GLU A 356 0.40 12.79 -15.90
N GLY A 357 1.35 12.89 -16.83
CA GLY A 357 1.64 11.86 -17.83
C GLY A 357 2.20 10.59 -17.18
N LYS A 358 3.23 10.74 -16.33
CA LYS A 358 3.85 9.64 -15.58
C LYS A 358 2.85 8.99 -14.62
N ALA A 359 2.07 9.79 -13.90
CA ALA A 359 1.01 9.27 -13.02
C ALA A 359 -0.05 8.47 -13.79
N ASN A 360 -0.46 8.94 -14.97
CA ASN A 360 -1.40 8.21 -15.82
C ASN A 360 -0.82 6.89 -16.38
N ILE A 361 0.48 6.82 -16.64
CA ILE A 361 1.16 5.56 -17.02
C ILE A 361 1.09 4.57 -15.86
N ALA A 362 1.45 4.99 -14.65
CA ALA A 362 1.40 4.15 -13.46
C ALA A 362 -0.04 3.70 -13.12
N LEU A 363 -1.02 4.59 -13.27
CA LEU A 363 -2.42 4.26 -13.04
C LEU A 363 -2.90 3.18 -14.00
N ARG A 364 -2.61 3.32 -15.29
CA ARG A 364 -2.94 2.31 -16.31
C ARG A 364 -2.24 0.99 -16.02
N PHE A 365 -0.99 1.00 -15.56
CA PHE A 365 -0.29 -0.22 -15.19
C PHE A 365 -1.03 -0.97 -14.06
N ILE A 366 -1.39 -0.26 -12.98
CA ILE A 366 -2.13 -0.84 -11.85
C ILE A 366 -3.50 -1.36 -12.31
N GLU A 367 -4.25 -0.58 -13.09
CA GLU A 367 -5.61 -0.94 -13.53
C GLU A 367 -5.64 -2.13 -14.50
N ASN A 368 -4.59 -2.33 -15.31
CA ASN A 368 -4.53 -3.42 -16.28
C ASN A 368 -4.16 -4.78 -15.66
N THR A 369 -3.67 -4.81 -14.42
CA THR A 369 -3.26 -6.03 -13.74
C THR A 369 -4.17 -6.28 -12.54
N THR A 370 -5.16 -7.18 -12.67
CA THR A 370 -6.20 -7.42 -11.65
C THR A 370 -5.61 -7.67 -10.27
N ALA A 371 -4.63 -8.57 -10.13
CA ALA A 371 -4.01 -8.89 -8.85
C ALA A 371 -3.35 -7.65 -8.21
N VAL A 372 -2.57 -6.88 -8.99
CA VAL A 372 -1.93 -5.64 -8.53
C VAL A 372 -2.96 -4.59 -8.14
N SER A 373 -3.97 -4.34 -8.98
CA SER A 373 -5.06 -3.41 -8.67
C SER A 373 -5.75 -3.77 -7.36
N THR A 374 -5.94 -5.07 -7.10
CA THR A 374 -6.56 -5.58 -5.88
C THR A 374 -5.74 -5.23 -4.66
N ILE A 375 -4.43 -5.49 -4.64
CA ILE A 375 -3.59 -5.26 -3.45
C ILE A 375 -3.11 -3.81 -3.29
N CYS A 376 -3.32 -2.95 -4.29
CA CYS A 376 -2.98 -1.52 -4.26
C CYS A 376 -3.86 -0.67 -3.33
N PHE A 377 -4.79 -1.24 -2.57
CA PHE A 377 -5.35 -0.52 -1.41
C PHE A 377 -4.32 -0.40 -0.28
N ILE A 378 -3.29 -1.26 -0.25
CA ILE A 378 -2.22 -1.22 0.75
C ILE A 378 -1.20 -0.15 0.35
N PRO A 379 -1.02 0.95 1.11
CA PRO A 379 -0.13 2.05 0.73
C PRO A 379 1.31 1.63 0.44
N MET A 380 1.85 0.65 1.19
CA MET A 380 3.19 0.14 0.94
C MET A 380 3.33 -0.53 -0.44
N VAL A 381 2.31 -1.24 -0.93
CA VAL A 381 2.32 -1.84 -2.27
C VAL A 381 2.35 -0.74 -3.34
N CYS A 382 1.48 0.27 -3.21
CA CYS A 382 1.46 1.42 -4.10
C CYS A 382 2.81 2.15 -4.14
N CYS A 383 3.45 2.35 -2.98
CA CYS A 383 4.77 2.95 -2.90
C CYS A 383 5.80 2.15 -3.68
N ILE A 384 5.84 0.83 -3.52
CA ILE A 384 6.81 -0.03 -4.22
C ILE A 384 6.61 0.07 -5.74
N ILE A 385 5.38 -0.03 -6.22
CA ILE A 385 5.07 0.06 -7.65
C ILE A 385 5.48 1.42 -8.20
N CYS A 386 5.11 2.52 -7.52
CA CYS A 386 5.42 3.86 -7.98
C CYS A 386 6.93 4.13 -7.97
N SER A 387 7.64 3.68 -6.94
CA SER A 387 9.09 3.81 -6.88
C SER A 387 9.81 3.05 -7.99
N VAL A 388 9.33 1.86 -8.36
CA VAL A 388 9.94 1.10 -9.44
C VAL A 388 9.65 1.75 -10.80
N ILE A 389 8.40 2.14 -11.06
CA ILE A 389 8.02 2.86 -12.29
C ILE A 389 8.78 4.19 -12.42
N LYS A 390 9.03 4.89 -11.31
CA LYS A 390 9.82 6.14 -11.32
C LYS A 390 11.22 5.90 -11.88
N VAL A 391 11.90 4.85 -11.41
CA VAL A 391 13.24 4.48 -11.91
C VAL A 391 13.19 4.22 -13.43
N GLU A 392 12.19 3.48 -13.91
CA GLU A 392 12.03 3.20 -15.35
C GLU A 392 11.83 4.44 -16.22
N LEU A 393 11.05 5.41 -15.71
CA LEU A 393 10.74 6.63 -16.45
C LEU A 393 11.88 7.67 -16.41
N GLU A 394 12.93 7.43 -15.63
CA GLU A 394 14.07 8.33 -15.45
C GLU A 394 15.33 7.83 -16.16
N THR A 395 15.47 6.52 -16.40
CA THR A 395 16.53 5.96 -17.24
C THR A 395 16.13 6.00 -18.72
N GLU A 396 16.74 6.88 -19.51
CA GLU A 396 16.62 6.89 -21.00
C GLU A 396 17.41 5.74 -21.68
N ASP A 397 18.18 4.96 -20.91
CA ASP A 397 18.84 3.73 -21.35
C ASP A 397 17.88 2.53 -21.28
N GLU A 398 18.00 1.62 -22.26
CA GLU A 398 17.25 0.35 -22.41
C GLU A 398 17.50 -0.69 -21.28
N ILE A 399 17.56 -0.26 -20.02
CA ILE A 399 17.60 -1.14 -18.85
C ILE A 399 16.47 -0.74 -17.88
N ALA A 400 15.24 -0.78 -18.39
CA ALA A 400 14.03 -0.84 -17.57
C ALA A 400 13.46 -2.26 -17.67
N ASP A 401 13.78 -3.08 -16.68
CA ASP A 401 13.43 -4.51 -16.58
C ASP A 401 12.46 -4.72 -15.39
N THR A 402 11.67 -3.70 -15.07
CA THR A 402 11.31 -3.33 -13.70
C THR A 402 9.78 -3.23 -13.57
N LEU A 403 9.16 -4.42 -13.48
CA LEU A 403 7.71 -4.69 -13.32
C LEU A 403 6.93 -5.05 -14.60
N ASP A 404 7.53 -5.77 -15.53
CA ASP A 404 6.76 -6.33 -16.67
C ASP A 404 5.66 -7.30 -16.23
N THR A 405 5.81 -7.92 -15.04
CA THR A 405 4.97 -9.03 -14.60
C THR A 405 4.41 -8.85 -13.20
N THR A 406 3.30 -9.53 -12.93
CA THR A 406 2.63 -9.56 -11.62
C THR A 406 3.58 -10.12 -10.56
N THR A 407 4.31 -11.20 -10.89
CA THR A 407 5.21 -11.88 -9.96
C THR A 407 6.29 -10.95 -9.40
N LYS A 408 6.90 -10.11 -10.26
CA LYS A 408 7.95 -9.17 -9.84
C LYS A 408 7.44 -8.21 -8.74
N VAL A 409 6.18 -7.74 -8.82
CA VAL A 409 5.57 -6.86 -7.79
C VAL A 409 5.50 -7.55 -6.42
N PHE A 410 5.01 -8.79 -6.38
CA PHE A 410 4.85 -9.55 -5.14
C PHE A 410 6.19 -9.94 -4.52
N VAL A 411 7.19 -10.26 -5.36
CA VAL A 411 8.56 -10.52 -4.92
C VAL A 411 9.17 -9.28 -4.27
N GLN A 412 9.04 -8.09 -4.88
CA GLN A 412 9.57 -6.84 -4.33
C GLN A 412 8.88 -6.44 -3.02
N PHE A 413 7.56 -6.63 -2.93
CA PHE A 413 6.81 -6.40 -1.69
C PHE A 413 7.28 -7.32 -0.57
N SER A 414 7.37 -8.62 -0.84
CA SER A 414 7.79 -9.61 0.15
C SER A 414 9.23 -9.36 0.62
N HIS A 415 10.14 -9.05 -0.30
CA HIS A 415 11.51 -8.67 0.03
C HIS A 415 11.56 -7.41 0.90
N SER A 416 10.75 -6.39 0.59
CA SER A 416 10.68 -5.16 1.40
C SER A 416 10.21 -5.45 2.83
N LEU A 417 9.17 -6.27 3.01
CA LEU A 417 8.70 -6.68 4.34
C LEU A 417 9.78 -7.43 5.14
N LEU A 418 10.45 -8.40 4.50
CA LEU A 418 11.47 -9.22 5.16
C LEU A 418 12.73 -8.42 5.52
N LYS A 419 13.20 -7.51 4.65
CA LYS A 419 14.37 -6.66 4.89
C LYS A 419 14.22 -5.77 6.12
N HIS A 420 13.00 -5.30 6.40
CA HIS A 420 12.74 -4.48 7.59
C HIS A 420 12.83 -5.28 8.89
N HIS A 421 12.43 -6.56 8.86
CA HIS A 421 12.47 -7.43 10.03
C HIS A 421 13.83 -8.11 10.26
N SER A 422 14.62 -8.35 9.22
CA SER A 422 15.93 -9.03 9.33
C SER A 422 17.00 -8.27 10.11
N LYS A 423 16.81 -6.97 10.38
CA LYS A 423 17.69 -6.19 11.27
C LYS A 423 17.69 -6.70 12.72
N LYS A 424 16.75 -7.56 13.13
CA LYS A 424 16.62 -8.07 14.51
C LYS A 424 17.35 -9.40 14.78
N ARG A 425 17.48 -10.36 13.84
CA ARG A 425 18.11 -11.68 14.08
C ARG A 425 18.65 -12.32 12.79
N LYS A 426 19.80 -13.03 12.88
CA LYS A 426 20.56 -13.49 11.70
C LYS A 426 20.14 -14.83 11.06
N ASN A 427 19.57 -15.82 11.78
CA ASN A 427 19.58 -17.21 11.25
C ASN A 427 18.27 -18.07 11.33
N SER A 428 17.04 -17.53 11.45
CA SER A 428 15.78 -18.35 11.38
C SER A 428 14.71 -17.91 10.36
N LEU A 429 14.87 -16.74 9.73
CA LEU A 429 13.80 -16.12 8.93
C LEU A 429 13.42 -16.91 7.67
N LEU A 430 14.37 -17.61 7.05
CA LEU A 430 14.13 -18.39 5.84
C LEU A 430 13.24 -19.61 6.13
N ASP A 431 13.53 -20.35 7.20
CA ASP A 431 12.75 -21.54 7.56
C ASP A 431 11.34 -21.16 8.03
N GLU A 432 11.22 -20.06 8.77
CA GLU A 432 9.91 -19.47 9.11
C GLU A 432 9.12 -19.05 7.87
N PHE A 433 9.77 -18.45 6.88
CA PHE A 433 9.12 -18.10 5.60
C PHE A 433 8.73 -19.33 4.79
N LYS A 434 9.55 -20.40 4.77
CA LYS A 434 9.21 -21.69 4.16
C LYS A 434 7.99 -22.32 4.83
N ASN A 435 7.89 -22.23 6.16
CA ASN A 435 6.74 -22.70 6.92
C ASN A 435 5.46 -21.92 6.56
N LEU A 436 5.55 -20.60 6.41
CA LEU A 436 4.45 -19.76 5.92
C LEU A 436 4.00 -20.18 4.51
N CYS A 437 4.94 -20.42 3.60
CA CYS A 437 4.65 -20.91 2.25
C CYS A 437 3.95 -22.28 2.28
N SER A 438 4.32 -23.14 3.24
CA SER A 438 3.69 -24.45 3.46
C SER A 438 2.22 -24.31 3.89
N LEU A 439 1.93 -23.41 4.84
CA LEU A 439 0.56 -23.09 5.27
C LEU A 439 -0.26 -22.54 4.09
N ALA A 440 0.32 -21.62 3.33
CA ALA A 440 -0.31 -21.02 2.16
C ALA A 440 -0.72 -22.09 1.13
N ARG A 441 0.18 -23.03 0.83
CA ARG A 441 -0.09 -24.13 -0.11
C ARG A 441 -1.26 -24.98 0.35
N VAL A 442 -1.28 -25.42 1.60
CA VAL A 442 -2.40 -26.21 2.15
C VAL A 442 -3.69 -25.43 2.04
N GLY A 443 -3.68 -24.15 2.42
CA GLY A 443 -4.84 -23.28 2.30
C GLY A 443 -5.37 -23.13 0.87
N ILE A 444 -4.49 -23.00 -0.13
CA ILE A 444 -4.92 -22.92 -1.53
C ILE A 444 -5.53 -24.25 -2.01
N LEU A 445 -4.89 -25.39 -1.70
CA LEU A 445 -5.37 -26.71 -2.12
C LEU A 445 -6.70 -27.10 -1.45
N GLU A 446 -6.91 -26.67 -0.20
CA GLU A 446 -8.14 -26.93 0.56
C GLU A 446 -9.18 -25.80 0.43
N GLN A 447 -8.88 -24.75 -0.34
CA GLN A 447 -9.69 -23.53 -0.45
C GLN A 447 -10.02 -22.88 0.91
N LYS A 448 -9.06 -22.97 1.84
CA LYS A 448 -9.11 -22.41 3.18
C LYS A 448 -8.41 -21.05 3.20
N ILE A 449 -9.18 -20.01 3.52
CA ILE A 449 -8.73 -18.60 3.55
C ILE A 449 -8.47 -18.14 5.00
N LEU A 450 -9.22 -18.70 5.96
CA LEU A 450 -9.05 -18.45 7.38
C LEU A 450 -8.43 -19.68 8.06
N PHE A 451 -7.36 -19.47 8.80
CA PHE A 451 -6.59 -20.48 9.51
C PHE A 451 -6.77 -20.33 11.02
N GLU A 452 -6.75 -21.43 11.74
CA GLU A 452 -6.78 -21.49 13.19
C GLU A 452 -5.38 -21.61 13.77
N GLU A 453 -5.28 -21.41 15.08
CA GLU A 453 -4.02 -21.60 15.80
C GLU A 453 -3.46 -23.02 15.69
N ASP A 454 -4.32 -24.03 15.55
CA ASP A 454 -3.89 -25.42 15.34
C ASP A 454 -3.27 -25.62 13.95
N ASP A 455 -3.80 -24.99 12.90
CA ASP A 455 -3.16 -24.99 11.57
C ASP A 455 -1.77 -24.36 11.63
N LEU A 456 -1.61 -23.27 12.39
CA LEU A 456 -0.31 -22.63 12.57
C LEU A 456 0.67 -23.53 13.34
N LYS A 457 0.20 -24.31 14.33
CA LYS A 457 1.04 -25.28 15.06
C LYS A 457 1.51 -26.41 14.14
N GLU A 458 0.62 -26.96 13.31
CA GLU A 458 0.96 -28.02 12.34
C GLU A 458 2.07 -27.59 11.36
N HIS A 459 2.12 -26.29 11.04
CA HIS A 459 3.12 -25.72 10.16
C HIS A 459 4.32 -25.08 10.89
N ASN A 460 4.50 -25.28 12.20
CA ASN A 460 5.58 -24.69 13.00
C ASN A 460 5.63 -23.14 12.98
N LEU A 461 4.47 -22.49 12.89
CA LEU A 461 4.33 -21.03 12.88
C LEU A 461 3.84 -20.46 14.21
N ALA A 462 3.50 -21.28 15.21
CA ALA A 462 2.95 -20.81 16.48
C ALA A 462 3.82 -19.74 17.18
N VAL A 463 5.16 -19.86 17.08
CA VAL A 463 6.14 -18.94 17.70
C VAL A 463 6.91 -18.12 16.66
N SER A 464 6.49 -18.13 15.39
CA SER A 464 7.20 -17.42 14.32
C SER A 464 6.85 -15.93 14.29
N ASP A 465 7.85 -15.07 14.12
CA ASP A 465 7.66 -13.62 13.94
C ASP A 465 7.25 -13.28 12.48
N VAL A 466 7.54 -14.18 11.53
CA VAL A 466 7.15 -14.04 10.11
C VAL A 466 5.63 -14.15 9.95
N LYS A 467 4.94 -14.86 10.85
CA LYS A 467 3.47 -14.94 10.82
C LYS A 467 2.85 -13.54 10.89
N ASP A 468 3.35 -12.66 11.76
CA ASP A 468 2.75 -11.36 12.03
C ASP A 468 3.01 -10.37 10.88
N LEU A 469 3.98 -10.67 10.00
CA LEU A 469 4.29 -9.89 8.80
C LEU A 469 3.28 -10.09 7.67
N PHE A 470 2.91 -11.35 7.43
CA PHE A 470 2.12 -11.75 6.26
C PHE A 470 0.68 -12.14 6.62
N LEU A 471 0.43 -12.51 7.87
CA LEU A 471 -0.88 -12.89 8.39
C LEU A 471 -1.47 -11.77 9.26
N ASP A 472 -2.74 -11.49 9.01
CA ASP A 472 -3.63 -10.71 9.86
C ASP A 472 -4.38 -11.66 10.81
N ARG A 473 -4.13 -11.53 12.11
CA ARG A 473 -4.78 -12.32 13.18
C ARG A 473 -5.97 -11.54 13.74
N ARG A 474 -7.14 -12.17 13.83
CA ARG A 474 -8.35 -11.60 14.43
C ARG A 474 -9.04 -12.56 15.37
N ALA A 475 -9.57 -12.02 16.46
CA ALA A 475 -10.43 -12.75 17.37
C ALA A 475 -11.90 -12.60 16.94
N PHE A 476 -12.58 -13.73 16.75
CA PHE A 476 -14.03 -13.77 16.50
C PHE A 476 -14.76 -14.43 17.69
N HIS A 477 -15.95 -13.93 17.99
CA HIS A 477 -16.81 -14.46 19.06
C HIS A 477 -17.69 -15.59 18.52
N ARG A 478 -17.69 -16.76 19.18
CA ARG A 478 -18.67 -17.82 18.94
C ARG A 478 -19.22 -18.32 20.28
N GLY A 479 -20.38 -17.81 20.68
CA GLY A 479 -20.94 -18.10 22.00
C GLY A 479 -20.10 -17.48 23.13
N ILE A 480 -19.64 -18.30 24.08
CA ILE A 480 -18.83 -17.87 25.25
C ILE A 480 -17.32 -17.97 24.97
N GLY A 481 -16.90 -18.59 23.86
CA GLY A 481 -15.48 -18.77 23.50
C GLY A 481 -14.97 -17.74 22.48
N HIS A 482 -13.69 -17.39 22.60
CA HIS A 482 -12.94 -16.64 21.59
C HIS A 482 -12.19 -17.61 20.67
N ARG A 483 -12.28 -17.41 19.35
CA ARG A 483 -11.47 -18.14 18.37
C ARG A 483 -10.60 -17.15 17.61
N ASN A 484 -9.29 -17.40 17.64
CA ASN A 484 -8.31 -16.65 16.88
C ASN A 484 -8.20 -17.23 15.46
N LEU A 485 -8.57 -16.42 14.47
CA LEU A 485 -8.43 -16.75 13.06
C LEU A 485 -7.33 -15.90 12.43
N TYR A 486 -6.57 -16.50 11.52
CA TYR A 486 -5.48 -15.90 10.79
C TYR A 486 -5.83 -15.89 9.31
N SER A 487 -5.48 -14.83 8.60
CA SER A 487 -5.67 -14.71 7.15
C SER A 487 -4.47 -14.01 6.54
N PHE A 488 -4.11 -14.32 5.29
CA PHE A 488 -3.16 -13.48 4.57
C PHE A 488 -3.76 -12.08 4.35
N LEU A 489 -2.91 -11.07 4.12
CA LEU A 489 -3.35 -9.69 3.82
C LEU A 489 -4.42 -9.65 2.72
N HIS A 490 -4.27 -10.52 1.72
CA HIS A 490 -5.22 -10.78 0.64
C HIS A 490 -4.97 -12.18 0.06
N LEU A 491 -5.96 -12.82 -0.58
CA LEU A 491 -5.82 -14.14 -1.22
C LEU A 491 -4.64 -14.19 -2.20
N CYS A 492 -4.39 -13.11 -2.95
CA CYS A 492 -3.24 -13.04 -3.86
C CYS A 492 -1.88 -13.25 -3.15
N PHE A 493 -1.74 -12.83 -1.89
CA PHE A 493 -0.51 -13.12 -1.12
C PHE A 493 -0.43 -14.59 -0.69
N GLN A 494 -1.57 -15.20 -0.39
CA GLN A 494 -1.64 -16.64 -0.13
C GLN A 494 -1.29 -17.44 -1.39
N GLU A 495 -1.83 -17.08 -2.55
CA GLU A 495 -1.53 -17.70 -3.85
C GLU A 495 -0.04 -17.55 -4.22
N PHE A 496 0.54 -16.38 -3.94
CA PHE A 496 1.97 -16.11 -4.12
C PHE A 496 2.84 -16.95 -3.17
N CYS A 497 2.53 -16.99 -1.88
CA CYS A 497 3.27 -17.81 -0.90
C CYS A 497 3.15 -19.31 -1.20
N ALA A 498 1.98 -19.76 -1.70
CA ALA A 498 1.81 -21.13 -2.17
C ALA A 498 2.71 -21.43 -3.37
N ALA A 499 2.85 -20.50 -4.32
CA ALA A 499 3.79 -20.65 -5.44
C ALA A 499 5.25 -20.70 -4.97
N MET A 500 5.63 -19.84 -4.01
CA MET A 500 6.96 -19.86 -3.39
C MET A 500 7.31 -21.21 -2.74
N PHE A 501 6.34 -21.94 -2.18
CA PHE A 501 6.57 -23.27 -1.62
C PHE A 501 7.16 -24.24 -2.65
N TYR A 502 6.66 -24.21 -3.89
CA TYR A 502 7.15 -25.09 -4.96
C TYR A 502 8.54 -24.69 -5.46
N ILE A 503 8.91 -23.42 -5.32
CA ILE A 503 10.17 -22.85 -5.80
C ILE A 503 11.31 -23.02 -4.79
N LEU A 504 11.03 -22.82 -3.49
CA LEU A 504 12.03 -22.91 -2.44
C LEU A 504 12.45 -24.37 -2.21
N SER A 505 13.75 -24.67 -2.38
CA SER A 505 14.25 -26.04 -2.21
C SER A 505 14.19 -26.47 -0.73
N LYS A 506 13.79 -27.72 -0.49
CA LYS A 506 14.00 -28.41 0.78
C LYS A 506 15.27 -29.23 0.68
N GLU A 507 16.42 -28.58 0.78
CA GLU A 507 17.61 -29.30 1.25
C GLU A 507 17.33 -29.67 2.73
N GLN A 508 17.16 -30.97 3.03
CA GLN A 508 17.03 -31.56 4.38
C GLN A 508 15.65 -31.68 5.06
N MET A 509 14.65 -32.25 4.40
CA MET A 509 13.54 -32.92 5.12
C MET A 509 13.35 -34.33 4.56
N GLY A 510 13.60 -35.35 5.38
CA GLY A 510 13.57 -36.77 5.03
C GLY A 510 12.20 -37.36 4.72
N ALA A 511 11.39 -36.68 3.89
CA ALA A 511 10.19 -37.23 3.29
C ALA A 511 10.35 -37.22 1.77
N ALA A 512 10.42 -38.42 1.18
CA ALA A 512 10.55 -38.63 -0.25
C ALA A 512 9.44 -37.90 -1.05
N ASP A 513 9.88 -37.04 -1.96
CA ASP A 513 9.36 -36.83 -3.33
C ASP A 513 7.84 -36.71 -3.61
N ASN A 514 7.10 -35.98 -2.77
CA ASN A 514 5.70 -35.60 -3.07
C ASN A 514 5.55 -34.22 -3.74
N ASN A 515 6.55 -33.34 -3.69
CA ASN A 515 6.42 -31.95 -4.18
C ASN A 515 6.37 -31.85 -5.71
N GLU A 516 7.14 -32.65 -6.44
CA GLU A 516 7.08 -32.70 -7.91
C GLU A 516 5.71 -33.20 -8.39
N MET A 517 5.22 -34.29 -7.78
CA MET A 517 3.91 -34.86 -8.11
C MET A 517 2.78 -33.89 -7.76
N ASP A 518 2.89 -33.18 -6.63
CA ASP A 518 1.93 -32.15 -6.24
C ASP A 518 1.93 -30.95 -7.20
N LEU A 519 3.11 -30.48 -7.64
CA LEU A 519 3.22 -29.43 -8.65
C LEU A 519 2.64 -29.87 -10.00
N LYS A 520 2.98 -31.07 -10.47
CA LYS A 520 2.40 -31.65 -11.70
C LYS A 520 0.87 -31.69 -11.60
N LYS A 521 0.34 -32.13 -10.46
CA LYS A 521 -1.10 -32.15 -10.20
C LYS A 521 -1.70 -30.75 -10.20
N LEU A 522 -1.07 -29.77 -9.55
CA LEU A 522 -1.50 -28.37 -9.53
C LEU A 522 -1.58 -27.79 -10.95
N LEU A 523 -0.52 -27.97 -11.75
CA LEU A 523 -0.45 -27.50 -13.13
C LEU A 523 -1.48 -28.15 -14.06
N TYR A 524 -1.90 -29.38 -13.75
CA TYR A 524 -2.94 -30.07 -14.50
C TYR A 524 -4.35 -29.67 -14.05
N VAL A 525 -4.56 -29.47 -12.74
CA VAL A 525 -5.87 -29.16 -12.16
C VAL A 525 -6.25 -27.69 -12.37
N CYS A 526 -5.29 -26.75 -12.31
CA CYS A 526 -5.57 -25.32 -12.46
C CYS A 526 -6.19 -24.94 -13.80
N GLU A 527 -6.04 -25.79 -14.82
CA GLU A 527 -6.56 -25.58 -16.17
C GLU A 527 -7.95 -26.19 -16.37
N LYS A 528 -8.48 -26.91 -15.37
CA LYS A 528 -9.82 -27.49 -15.41
C LYS A 528 -10.90 -26.51 -14.95
N PRO A 529 -12.11 -26.52 -15.57
CA PRO A 529 -13.23 -25.68 -15.13
C PRO A 529 -13.50 -25.84 -13.63
N GLY A 530 -13.75 -24.71 -12.94
CA GLY A 530 -13.98 -24.66 -11.49
C GLY A 530 -12.73 -24.54 -10.61
N ASN A 531 -11.52 -24.56 -11.20
CA ASN A 531 -10.26 -24.39 -10.46
C ASN A 531 -9.59 -23.02 -10.68
N GLU A 532 -10.40 -21.99 -10.92
CA GLU A 532 -9.93 -20.64 -11.22
C GLU A 532 -9.04 -20.05 -10.11
N HIS A 533 -9.29 -20.46 -8.86
CA HIS A 533 -8.50 -20.11 -7.68
C HIS A 533 -7.04 -20.59 -7.71
N LEU A 534 -6.66 -21.47 -8.64
CA LEU A 534 -5.28 -21.95 -8.81
C LEU A 534 -4.51 -21.22 -9.92
N ILE A 535 -5.21 -20.45 -10.77
CA ILE A 535 -4.63 -19.83 -11.96
C ILE A 535 -3.51 -18.85 -11.56
N LEU A 536 -3.74 -18.01 -10.57
CA LEU A 536 -2.75 -17.03 -10.15
C LEU A 536 -1.53 -17.70 -9.49
N THR A 537 -1.73 -18.76 -8.69
CA THR A 537 -0.64 -19.58 -8.17
C THR A 537 0.21 -20.16 -9.31
N ALA A 538 -0.41 -20.73 -10.35
CA ALA A 538 0.33 -21.26 -11.50
C ALA A 538 1.13 -20.15 -12.21
N ARG A 539 0.51 -18.99 -12.46
CA ARG A 539 1.19 -17.81 -13.03
C ARG A 539 2.41 -17.39 -12.20
N PHE A 540 2.27 -17.35 -10.87
CA PHE A 540 3.40 -17.06 -9.98
C PHE A 540 4.49 -18.12 -10.06
N VAL A 541 4.17 -19.42 -10.15
CA VAL A 541 5.19 -20.47 -10.30
C VAL A 541 5.99 -20.25 -11.60
N PHE A 542 5.32 -19.92 -12.71
CA PHE A 542 6.01 -19.58 -13.96
C PHE A 542 6.91 -18.35 -13.80
N GLY A 543 6.41 -17.26 -13.21
CA GLY A 543 7.19 -16.05 -13.01
C GLY A 543 8.36 -16.21 -12.05
N LEU A 544 8.20 -16.99 -10.99
CA LEU A 544 9.26 -17.29 -10.01
C LEU A 544 10.35 -18.20 -10.60
N SER A 545 10.02 -18.98 -11.64
CA SER A 545 10.98 -19.82 -12.36
C SER A 545 11.85 -19.05 -13.37
N SER A 546 11.52 -17.79 -13.63
CA SER A 546 12.33 -16.88 -14.48
C SER A 546 13.75 -16.77 -13.93
N GLU A 547 14.76 -16.83 -14.79
CA GLU A 547 16.16 -16.77 -14.37
C GLU A 547 16.48 -15.46 -13.60
N LYS A 548 15.96 -14.33 -14.08
CA LYS A 548 16.14 -13.02 -13.43
C LYS A 548 15.54 -12.99 -12.03
N VAL A 549 14.29 -13.45 -11.88
CA VAL A 549 13.57 -13.47 -10.60
C VAL A 549 14.22 -14.45 -9.64
N ARG A 550 14.60 -15.63 -10.13
CA ARG A 550 15.31 -16.65 -9.38
C ARG A 550 16.62 -16.11 -8.80
N VAL A 551 17.49 -15.51 -9.63
CA VAL A 551 18.77 -14.94 -9.17
C VAL A 551 18.55 -13.86 -8.12
N PHE A 552 17.53 -13.01 -8.29
CA PHE A 552 17.17 -12.01 -7.28
C PHE A 552 16.74 -12.67 -5.96
N LEU A 553 15.85 -13.66 -6.01
CA LEU A 553 15.34 -14.37 -4.83
C LEU A 553 16.46 -15.09 -4.08
N GLU A 554 17.35 -15.79 -4.79
CA GLU A 554 18.46 -16.51 -4.18
C GLU A 554 19.40 -15.55 -3.44
N ARG A 555 19.63 -14.34 -3.98
CA ARG A 555 20.38 -13.27 -3.29
C ARG A 555 19.62 -12.68 -2.11
N ALA A 556 18.33 -12.39 -2.27
CA ALA A 556 17.50 -11.72 -1.28
C ALA A 556 17.23 -12.60 -0.04
N LEU A 557 17.00 -13.89 -0.27
CA LEU A 557 16.66 -14.88 0.77
C LEU A 557 17.86 -15.72 1.21
N GLN A 558 19.03 -15.56 0.56
CA GLN A 558 20.24 -16.35 0.80
C GLN A 558 19.97 -17.86 0.73
N CYS A 559 19.13 -18.28 -0.21
CA CYS A 559 18.72 -19.68 -0.40
C CYS A 559 18.93 -20.13 -1.84
N LYS A 560 19.02 -21.44 -2.09
CA LYS A 560 18.90 -22.00 -3.45
C LYS A 560 17.45 -22.31 -3.77
N THR A 561 17.05 -22.13 -5.01
CA THR A 561 15.74 -22.56 -5.51
C THR A 561 15.83 -23.93 -6.19
N SER A 562 14.68 -24.58 -6.40
CA SER A 562 14.59 -25.92 -6.98
C SER A 562 14.89 -25.93 -8.48
N ASP A 563 15.85 -26.75 -8.90
CA ASP A 563 16.20 -26.95 -10.32
C ASP A 563 15.16 -27.77 -11.08
N LEU A 564 14.27 -28.49 -10.37
CA LEU A 564 13.27 -29.37 -10.98
C LEU A 564 12.06 -28.61 -11.53
N VAL A 565 11.78 -27.40 -11.07
CA VAL A 565 10.56 -26.67 -11.44
C VAL A 565 10.56 -26.28 -12.92
N LYS A 566 11.64 -25.69 -13.43
CA LYS A 566 11.71 -25.21 -14.83
C LYS A 566 11.51 -26.35 -15.86
N PRO A 567 12.14 -27.52 -15.72
CA PRO A 567 11.85 -28.70 -16.56
C PRO A 567 10.38 -29.14 -16.53
N LEU A 568 9.73 -29.13 -15.36
CA LEU A 568 8.33 -29.53 -15.21
C LEU A 568 7.37 -28.56 -15.90
N LEU A 569 7.61 -27.26 -15.76
CA LEU A 569 6.83 -26.23 -16.43
C LEU A 569 6.95 -26.34 -17.96
N LEU A 570 8.15 -26.61 -18.45
CA LEU A 570 8.41 -26.82 -19.86
C LEU A 570 7.71 -28.07 -20.39
N GLN A 571 7.78 -29.19 -19.66
CA GLN A 571 7.05 -30.42 -20.01
C GLN A 571 5.54 -30.12 -20.11
N ARG A 572 4.96 -29.46 -19.10
CA ARG A 572 3.54 -29.12 -19.13
C ARG A 572 3.20 -28.20 -20.32
N ALA A 573 4.02 -27.20 -20.58
CA ALA A 573 3.80 -26.27 -21.68
C ALA A 573 3.84 -26.97 -23.05
N GLU A 574 4.72 -27.97 -23.22
CA GLU A 574 4.76 -28.81 -24.43
C GLU A 574 3.53 -29.72 -24.54
N GLU A 575 3.03 -30.27 -23.43
CA GLU A 575 1.77 -31.02 -23.40
C GLU A 575 0.59 -30.15 -23.84
N VAL A 576 0.48 -28.93 -23.30
CA VAL A 576 -0.55 -27.95 -23.69
C VAL A 576 -0.49 -27.63 -25.18
N ALA A 577 0.72 -27.44 -25.72
CA ALA A 577 0.93 -27.17 -27.13
C ALA A 577 0.64 -28.37 -28.05
N ALA A 578 0.55 -29.58 -27.49
CA ALA A 578 0.27 -30.81 -28.21
C ALA A 578 -1.20 -31.27 -28.10
N GLU A 579 -2.06 -30.51 -27.43
CA GLU A 579 -3.48 -30.86 -27.27
C GLU A 579 -4.23 -30.84 -28.61
N ASP A 580 -5.11 -31.84 -28.77
CA ASP A 580 -6.00 -32.00 -29.91
C ASP A 580 -7.43 -32.32 -29.40
N PRO A 581 -8.43 -31.46 -29.62
CA PRO A 581 -8.34 -30.17 -30.33
C PRO A 581 -7.49 -29.13 -29.57
N PRO A 582 -6.89 -28.15 -30.27
CA PRO A 582 -6.13 -27.07 -29.64
C PRO A 582 -6.97 -26.28 -28.63
N ARG A 583 -6.31 -25.75 -27.60
CA ARG A 583 -6.97 -24.85 -26.64
C ARG A 583 -7.38 -23.55 -27.28
N GLU A 584 -8.49 -22.99 -26.82
CA GLU A 584 -9.02 -21.70 -27.28
C GLU A 584 -9.54 -20.85 -26.11
N GLY A 585 -9.86 -19.59 -26.41
CA GLY A 585 -10.54 -18.67 -25.51
C GLY A 585 -9.78 -18.39 -24.22
N TYR A 586 -10.51 -18.37 -23.10
CA TYR A 586 -9.99 -18.01 -21.79
C TYR A 586 -8.86 -18.94 -21.30
N CYS A 587 -8.96 -20.25 -21.52
CA CYS A 587 -7.94 -21.21 -21.09
C CYS A 587 -6.61 -21.01 -21.84
N LEU A 588 -6.67 -20.75 -23.16
CA LEU A 588 -5.48 -20.43 -23.94
C LEU A 588 -4.87 -19.09 -23.50
N LEU A 589 -5.70 -18.07 -23.26
CA LEU A 589 -5.23 -16.77 -22.78
C LEU A 589 -4.50 -16.91 -21.44
N ASN A 590 -5.04 -17.68 -20.49
CA ASN A 590 -4.38 -17.94 -19.20
C ASN A 590 -3.03 -18.63 -19.36
N PHE A 591 -2.93 -19.59 -20.28
CA PHE A 591 -1.66 -20.24 -20.58
C PHE A 591 -0.63 -19.26 -21.14
N PHE A 592 -1.04 -18.34 -22.02
CA PHE A 592 -0.15 -17.28 -22.50
C PHE A 592 0.27 -16.31 -21.39
N HIS A 593 -0.59 -16.03 -20.40
CA HIS A 593 -0.18 -15.29 -19.20
C HIS A 593 0.93 -16.01 -18.43
N CYS A 594 0.88 -17.34 -18.30
CA CYS A 594 1.97 -18.11 -17.69
C CYS A 594 3.28 -17.97 -18.47
N LEU A 595 3.24 -18.07 -19.81
CA LEU A 595 4.42 -17.84 -20.66
C LEU A 595 4.96 -16.43 -20.49
N PHE A 596 4.08 -15.43 -20.45
CA PHE A 596 4.46 -14.04 -20.23
C PHE A 596 5.07 -13.83 -18.85
N GLU A 597 4.54 -14.40 -17.78
CA GLU A 597 5.13 -14.28 -16.44
C GLU A 597 6.57 -14.81 -16.38
N SER A 598 6.91 -15.85 -17.16
CA SER A 598 8.27 -16.39 -17.22
C SER A 598 9.30 -15.39 -17.77
N GLN A 599 8.88 -14.50 -18.68
CA GLN A 599 9.75 -13.55 -19.40
C GLN A 599 10.98 -14.23 -20.06
N GLU A 600 10.81 -15.45 -20.58
CA GLU A 600 11.88 -16.25 -21.18
C GLU A 600 11.62 -16.47 -22.68
N PRO A 601 12.22 -15.68 -23.60
CA PRO A 601 11.99 -15.77 -25.04
C PRO A 601 12.23 -17.16 -25.62
N GLU A 602 13.29 -17.85 -25.18
CA GLU A 602 13.61 -19.21 -25.62
C GLU A 602 12.54 -20.23 -25.19
N PHE A 603 12.02 -20.08 -23.96
CA PHE A 603 10.93 -20.90 -23.45
C PHE A 603 9.68 -20.70 -24.31
N ALA A 604 9.29 -19.44 -24.55
CA ALA A 604 8.13 -19.12 -25.38
C ALA A 604 8.29 -19.68 -26.80
N ARG A 605 9.48 -19.56 -27.40
CA ARG A 605 9.77 -20.08 -28.74
C ARG A 605 9.58 -21.58 -28.86
N ARG A 606 9.99 -22.34 -27.85
CA ARG A 606 9.81 -23.81 -27.81
C ARG A 606 8.36 -24.23 -27.79
N VAL A 607 7.44 -23.39 -27.33
CA VAL A 607 6.02 -23.71 -27.19
C VAL A 607 5.22 -23.16 -28.36
N MET A 608 5.53 -21.95 -28.81
CA MET A 608 4.76 -21.20 -29.81
C MET A 608 4.87 -21.74 -31.24
N HIS A 609 5.70 -22.75 -31.50
CA HIS A 609 5.84 -23.39 -32.82
C HIS A 609 4.65 -24.30 -33.21
N ARG A 610 3.71 -24.56 -32.30
CA ARG A 610 2.51 -25.40 -32.56
C ARG A 610 1.21 -24.60 -32.67
N PHE A 611 1.23 -23.32 -32.31
CA PHE A 611 0.05 -22.47 -32.31
C PHE A 611 -0.05 -21.67 -33.61
N GLN A 612 -0.31 -22.33 -34.75
CA GLN A 612 -0.50 -21.62 -36.03
C GLN A 612 -1.82 -20.85 -36.06
N ALA A 613 -2.88 -21.44 -35.50
CA ALA A 613 -4.18 -20.80 -35.33
C ALA A 613 -4.43 -20.52 -33.84
N ILE A 614 -4.62 -19.25 -33.50
CA ILE A 614 -4.85 -18.75 -32.15
C ILE A 614 -6.24 -18.15 -32.10
N ASN A 615 -7.15 -18.81 -31.40
CA ASN A 615 -8.52 -18.32 -31.21
C ASN A 615 -8.73 -17.84 -29.77
N ILE A 616 -8.88 -16.54 -29.59
CA ILE A 616 -9.18 -15.87 -28.31
C ILE A 616 -10.48 -15.06 -28.45
N SER A 617 -11.33 -15.41 -29.41
CA SER A 617 -12.60 -14.72 -29.64
C SER A 617 -13.51 -14.75 -28.40
N PHE A 618 -14.41 -13.78 -28.32
CA PHE A 618 -15.38 -13.60 -27.23
C PHE A 618 -14.77 -13.33 -25.84
N GLN A 619 -13.48 -12.94 -25.76
CA GLN A 619 -12.83 -12.57 -24.51
C GLN A 619 -12.70 -11.06 -24.36
N MET A 620 -13.09 -10.50 -23.21
CA MET A 620 -12.88 -9.08 -22.96
C MET A 620 -11.42 -8.78 -22.64
N LEU A 621 -10.64 -8.38 -23.65
CA LEU A 621 -9.20 -8.18 -23.49
C LEU A 621 -8.87 -6.83 -22.85
N SER A 622 -7.95 -6.87 -21.91
CA SER A 622 -7.22 -5.75 -21.36
C SER A 622 -6.00 -5.40 -22.22
N VAL A 623 -5.33 -4.30 -21.90
CA VAL A 623 -4.04 -3.94 -22.55
C VAL A 623 -2.96 -4.97 -22.21
N LEU A 624 -2.98 -5.52 -21.00
CA LEU A 624 -2.03 -6.56 -20.59
C LEU A 624 -2.22 -7.82 -21.44
N ASP A 625 -3.46 -8.24 -21.69
CA ASP A 625 -3.75 -9.40 -22.55
C ASP A 625 -3.17 -9.21 -23.96
N CYS A 626 -3.27 -8.00 -24.51
CA CYS A 626 -2.68 -7.68 -25.82
C CYS A 626 -1.14 -7.71 -25.79
N ARG A 627 -0.51 -7.30 -24.68
CA ARG A 627 0.95 -7.40 -24.50
C ARG A 627 1.40 -8.86 -24.36
N VAL A 628 0.63 -9.67 -23.64
CA VAL A 628 0.84 -11.11 -23.47
C VAL A 628 0.79 -11.80 -24.85
N LEU A 629 -0.26 -11.52 -25.63
CA LEU A 629 -0.38 -12.02 -27.01
C LEU A 629 0.79 -11.56 -27.88
N ALA A 630 1.18 -10.29 -27.77
CA ALA A 630 2.30 -9.75 -28.53
C ALA A 630 3.62 -10.48 -28.20
N PHE A 631 3.93 -10.66 -26.91
CA PHE A 631 5.11 -11.39 -26.44
C PHE A 631 5.14 -12.82 -27.00
N CYS A 632 4.03 -13.56 -26.91
CA CYS A 632 3.94 -14.92 -27.42
C CYS A 632 4.16 -14.99 -28.94
N LEU A 633 3.51 -14.11 -29.72
CA LEU A 633 3.65 -14.07 -31.18
C LEU A 633 5.05 -13.66 -31.64
N GLN A 634 5.67 -12.68 -30.97
CA GLN A 634 7.02 -12.20 -31.29
C GLN A 634 8.09 -13.28 -31.14
N HIS A 635 7.88 -14.20 -30.21
CA HIS A 635 8.81 -15.28 -29.94
C HIS A 635 8.44 -16.58 -30.67
N SER A 636 7.41 -16.58 -31.51
CA SER A 636 7.09 -17.73 -32.36
C SER A 636 8.03 -17.82 -33.57
N THR A 637 8.29 -19.06 -34.02
CA THR A 637 9.00 -19.33 -35.29
C THR A 637 8.07 -19.30 -36.51
N ILE A 638 6.76 -19.42 -36.30
CA ILE A 638 5.74 -19.37 -37.35
C ILE A 638 5.66 -17.94 -37.91
N GLN A 639 5.59 -17.82 -39.24
CA GLN A 639 5.56 -16.54 -39.97
C GLN A 639 4.17 -16.22 -40.56
N ASP A 640 3.23 -17.16 -40.48
CA ASP A 640 1.91 -17.12 -41.08
C ASP A 640 0.80 -17.44 -40.06
N HIS A 641 0.88 -16.82 -38.89
CA HIS A 641 -0.13 -17.00 -37.84
C HIS A 641 -1.51 -16.55 -38.29
N SER A 642 -2.51 -17.29 -37.83
CA SER A 642 -3.92 -16.89 -37.84
C SER A 642 -4.36 -16.54 -36.44
N ILE A 643 -4.77 -15.30 -36.21
CA ILE A 643 -5.26 -14.85 -34.91
C ILE A 643 -6.69 -14.34 -35.00
N ASP A 644 -7.56 -14.91 -34.17
CA ASP A 644 -8.95 -14.52 -34.01
C ASP A 644 -9.19 -13.85 -32.66
N LEU A 645 -9.43 -12.53 -32.73
CA LEU A 645 -9.81 -11.65 -31.64
C LEU A 645 -11.20 -11.03 -31.88
N THR A 646 -12.09 -11.76 -32.54
CA THR A 646 -13.47 -11.34 -32.77
C THR A 646 -14.20 -11.15 -31.43
N PHE A 647 -14.97 -10.07 -31.30
CA PHE A 647 -15.72 -9.75 -30.09
C PHE A 647 -14.85 -9.50 -28.83
N CYS A 648 -13.61 -9.02 -29.00
CA CYS A 648 -12.66 -8.83 -27.90
C CYS A 648 -12.63 -7.43 -27.27
N ARG A 649 -13.53 -6.53 -27.68
CA ARG A 649 -13.59 -5.10 -27.28
C ARG A 649 -12.31 -4.31 -27.57
N LEU A 650 -11.61 -4.66 -28.65
CA LEU A 650 -10.39 -3.97 -29.09
C LEU A 650 -10.66 -2.49 -29.41
N LYS A 651 -9.67 -1.65 -29.08
CA LYS A 651 -9.63 -0.19 -29.28
C LYS A 651 -8.21 0.22 -29.70
N SER A 652 -7.99 1.51 -29.97
CA SER A 652 -6.69 2.03 -30.41
C SER A 652 -5.49 1.69 -29.48
N HIS A 653 -5.65 1.74 -28.16
CA HIS A 653 -4.57 1.39 -27.22
C HIS A 653 -4.28 -0.12 -27.19
N HIS A 654 -5.30 -0.97 -27.34
CA HIS A 654 -5.13 -2.42 -27.48
C HIS A 654 -4.34 -2.75 -28.74
N MET A 655 -4.67 -2.10 -29.87
CA MET A 655 -3.94 -2.29 -31.12
C MET A 655 -2.47 -1.88 -31.03
N LYS A 656 -2.16 -0.78 -30.32
CA LYS A 656 -0.77 -0.38 -30.07
C LYS A 656 0.00 -1.43 -29.25
N ALA A 657 -0.64 -2.04 -28.25
CA ALA A 657 -0.03 -3.07 -27.44
C ALA A 657 0.15 -4.40 -28.19
N LEU A 658 -0.78 -4.74 -29.09
CA LEU A 658 -0.72 -5.95 -29.91
C LEU A 658 0.24 -5.82 -31.11
N ALA A 659 0.49 -4.59 -31.58
CA ALA A 659 1.30 -4.28 -32.75
C ALA A 659 2.61 -5.07 -32.88
N PRO A 660 3.41 -5.27 -31.81
CA PRO A 660 4.69 -5.95 -31.93
C PRO A 660 4.56 -7.43 -32.32
N GLY A 661 3.45 -8.09 -31.95
CA GLY A 661 3.21 -9.51 -32.23
C GLY A 661 2.61 -9.82 -33.59
N ILE A 662 1.77 -8.94 -34.13
CA ILE A 662 1.05 -9.22 -35.38
C ILE A 662 1.91 -9.11 -36.65
N LYS A 663 3.22 -8.88 -36.51
CA LYS A 663 4.19 -8.89 -37.62
C LYS A 663 4.22 -10.21 -38.38
N ASN A 664 4.05 -11.33 -37.67
CA ASN A 664 4.15 -12.67 -38.22
C ASN A 664 2.76 -13.29 -38.47
N CYS A 665 1.72 -12.46 -38.60
CA CYS A 665 0.34 -12.90 -38.82
C CYS A 665 -0.10 -12.63 -40.25
N THR A 666 -0.67 -13.64 -40.91
CA THR A 666 -1.25 -13.52 -42.25
C THR A 666 -2.78 -13.49 -42.20
N VAL A 667 -3.40 -13.93 -41.12
CA VAL A 667 -4.85 -13.88 -40.93
C VAL A 667 -5.16 -13.11 -39.64
N LEU A 668 -5.88 -12.01 -39.78
CA LEU A 668 -6.28 -11.11 -38.69
C LEU A 668 -7.80 -11.03 -38.65
N GLU A 669 -8.40 -11.78 -37.73
CA GLU A 669 -9.85 -11.77 -37.50
C GLU A 669 -10.19 -10.81 -36.34
N PHE A 670 -10.51 -9.56 -36.65
CA PHE A 670 -10.81 -8.50 -35.67
C PHE A 670 -12.27 -8.04 -35.72
N GLY A 671 -13.19 -8.91 -36.14
CA GLY A 671 -14.62 -8.62 -36.25
C GLY A 671 -15.29 -8.24 -34.92
N SER A 672 -16.44 -7.56 -35.00
CA SER A 672 -17.31 -7.24 -33.85
C SER A 672 -16.60 -6.57 -32.66
N ASN A 673 -15.65 -5.68 -32.97
CA ASN A 673 -14.86 -4.93 -32.00
C ASN A 673 -15.29 -3.46 -31.91
N ARG A 674 -14.54 -2.62 -31.17
CA ARG A 674 -14.83 -1.19 -31.00
C ARG A 674 -13.65 -0.33 -31.45
N LEU A 675 -13.01 -0.71 -32.56
CA LEU A 675 -11.81 -0.02 -33.06
C LEU A 675 -12.11 1.44 -33.40
N GLY A 676 -13.23 1.69 -34.09
CA GLY A 676 -13.54 3.00 -34.67
C GLY A 676 -12.44 3.49 -35.63
N ASN A 677 -12.60 4.71 -36.14
CA ASN A 677 -11.63 5.29 -37.08
C ASN A 677 -10.21 5.38 -36.48
N SER A 678 -10.09 5.69 -35.18
CA SER A 678 -8.78 5.83 -34.53
C SER A 678 -8.05 4.49 -34.39
N GLY A 679 -8.76 3.40 -34.07
CA GLY A 679 -8.19 2.05 -34.07
C GLY A 679 -7.81 1.59 -35.47
N ALA A 680 -8.63 1.88 -36.48
CA ALA A 680 -8.31 1.59 -37.88
C ALA A 680 -7.04 2.32 -38.35
N ASN A 681 -6.87 3.60 -38.05
CA ASN A 681 -5.67 4.35 -38.43
C ASN A 681 -4.40 3.82 -37.74
N VAL A 682 -4.52 3.39 -36.48
CA VAL A 682 -3.42 2.68 -35.79
C VAL A 682 -3.09 1.38 -36.52
N LEU A 683 -4.09 0.57 -36.87
CA LEU A 683 -3.89 -0.65 -37.64
C LEU A 683 -3.22 -0.36 -39.00
N CYS A 684 -3.65 0.67 -39.72
CA CYS A 684 -3.01 1.10 -40.97
C CYS A 684 -1.53 1.43 -40.77
N THR A 685 -1.19 2.13 -39.69
CA THR A 685 0.20 2.44 -39.35
C THR A 685 1.01 1.17 -39.08
N ILE A 686 0.40 0.18 -38.43
CA ILE A 686 1.04 -1.12 -38.18
C ILE A 686 1.23 -1.86 -39.50
N LEU A 687 0.18 -2.03 -40.31
CA LEU A 687 0.24 -2.74 -41.59
C LEU A 687 1.28 -2.14 -42.55
N LYS A 688 1.40 -0.79 -42.61
CA LYS A 688 2.46 -0.10 -43.38
C LYS A 688 3.86 -0.52 -42.95
N LYS A 689 4.10 -0.71 -41.64
CA LYS A 689 5.40 -1.16 -41.10
C LYS A 689 5.68 -2.65 -41.35
N LEU A 690 4.64 -3.42 -41.68
CA LEU A 690 4.71 -4.86 -41.90
C LEU A 690 4.68 -5.24 -43.38
N ASP A 691 4.89 -4.26 -44.28
CA ASP A 691 4.76 -4.40 -45.73
C ASP A 691 3.41 -4.99 -46.17
N CYS A 692 2.38 -4.87 -45.33
CA CYS A 692 1.03 -5.37 -45.56
C CYS A 692 0.95 -6.85 -45.96
N ASN A 693 1.77 -7.71 -45.34
CA ASN A 693 1.82 -9.16 -45.57
C ASN A 693 0.64 -9.94 -44.94
N VAL A 694 -0.58 -9.43 -45.07
CA VAL A 694 -1.81 -10.04 -44.52
C VAL A 694 -2.67 -10.57 -45.65
N ASN A 695 -3.05 -11.84 -45.59
CA ASN A 695 -3.92 -12.54 -46.55
C ASN A 695 -5.40 -12.32 -46.26
N THR A 696 -5.78 -12.35 -44.98
CA THR A 696 -7.18 -12.18 -44.55
C THR A 696 -7.25 -11.11 -43.48
N LEU A 697 -8.08 -10.10 -43.71
CA LEU A 697 -8.35 -9.05 -42.74
C LEU A 697 -9.85 -8.88 -42.56
N ASN A 698 -10.34 -9.20 -41.37
CA ASN A 698 -11.72 -8.97 -40.99
C ASN A 698 -11.84 -7.81 -40.01
N LEU A 699 -12.54 -6.76 -40.45
CA LEU A 699 -12.87 -5.56 -39.69
C LEU A 699 -14.39 -5.32 -39.69
N GLY A 700 -15.18 -6.39 -39.84
CA GLY A 700 -16.63 -6.33 -39.73
C GLY A 700 -17.08 -5.78 -38.37
N GLU A 701 -18.21 -5.07 -38.33
CA GLU A 701 -18.82 -4.59 -37.07
C GLU A 701 -17.86 -3.81 -36.14
N ASN A 702 -17.09 -2.85 -36.69
CA ASN A 702 -16.06 -2.12 -35.95
C ASN A 702 -16.35 -0.62 -35.76
N TYR A 703 -17.56 -0.17 -36.09
CA TYR A 703 -17.97 1.25 -36.07
C TYR A 703 -17.07 2.13 -36.96
N LEU A 704 -16.58 1.58 -38.08
CA LEU A 704 -15.80 2.33 -39.06
C LEU A 704 -16.71 3.21 -39.90
N THR A 705 -16.21 4.39 -40.26
CA THR A 705 -16.94 5.37 -41.08
C THR A 705 -16.12 5.74 -42.31
N HIS A 706 -16.72 6.49 -43.24
CA HIS A 706 -16.00 7.01 -44.42
C HIS A 706 -14.75 7.84 -44.08
N ALA A 707 -14.62 8.36 -42.85
CA ALA A 707 -13.45 9.13 -42.42
C ALA A 707 -12.13 8.32 -42.40
N CYS A 708 -12.16 7.00 -42.17
CA CYS A 708 -10.95 6.16 -42.26
C CYS A 708 -10.80 5.48 -43.63
N ALA A 709 -11.79 5.57 -44.51
CA ALA A 709 -11.82 4.82 -45.77
C ALA A 709 -10.62 5.15 -46.68
N GLN A 710 -10.24 6.43 -46.76
CA GLN A 710 -9.10 6.86 -47.56
C GLN A 710 -7.80 6.24 -47.07
N GLU A 711 -7.47 6.38 -45.78
CA GLU A 711 -6.23 5.85 -45.22
C GLU A 711 -6.19 4.32 -45.24
N LEU A 712 -7.31 3.67 -44.92
CA LEU A 712 -7.41 2.21 -44.95
C LEU A 712 -7.23 1.66 -46.36
N CYS A 713 -7.97 2.17 -47.34
CA CYS A 713 -7.83 1.72 -48.72
C CYS A 713 -6.44 2.03 -49.29
N ALA A 714 -5.88 3.21 -48.99
CA ALA A 714 -4.53 3.56 -49.45
C ALA A 714 -3.46 2.64 -48.86
N THR A 715 -3.62 2.23 -47.60
CA THR A 715 -2.72 1.27 -46.95
C THR A 715 -2.84 -0.12 -47.54
N LEU A 716 -4.05 -0.63 -47.68
CA LEU A 716 -4.28 -1.98 -48.22
C LEU A 716 -3.90 -2.08 -49.71
N ASN A 717 -3.89 -0.95 -50.42
CA ASN A 717 -3.48 -0.89 -51.82
C ASN A 717 -2.02 -1.31 -52.04
N THR A 718 -1.15 -1.13 -51.04
CA THR A 718 0.24 -1.57 -51.14
C THR A 718 0.42 -3.05 -50.85
N SER A 719 -0.66 -3.77 -50.48
CA SER A 719 -0.59 -5.22 -50.24
C SER A 719 -0.60 -5.99 -51.56
N HIS A 720 0.29 -6.99 -51.64
CA HIS A 720 0.35 -7.97 -52.72
C HIS A 720 -0.18 -9.35 -52.30
N THR A 721 -0.60 -9.50 -51.05
CA THR A 721 -0.95 -10.78 -50.44
C THR A 721 -2.40 -10.83 -49.95
N LEU A 722 -3.06 -9.68 -49.76
CA LEU A 722 -4.45 -9.61 -49.30
C LEU A 722 -5.40 -10.31 -50.28
N ILE A 723 -6.04 -11.39 -49.84
CA ILE A 723 -7.00 -12.21 -50.58
C ILE A 723 -8.43 -11.90 -50.12
N SER A 724 -8.64 -11.72 -48.81
CA SER A 724 -9.96 -11.52 -48.21
C SER A 724 -9.99 -10.28 -47.33
N LEU A 725 -10.95 -9.38 -47.60
CA LEU A 725 -11.20 -8.19 -46.80
C LEU A 725 -12.67 -8.13 -46.41
N SER A 726 -12.94 -8.17 -45.10
CA SER A 726 -14.28 -7.97 -44.57
C SER A 726 -14.42 -6.59 -43.91
N LEU A 727 -15.37 -5.81 -44.40
CA LEU A 727 -15.75 -4.48 -43.90
C LEU A 727 -17.28 -4.41 -43.66
N ASN A 728 -17.93 -5.56 -43.53
CA ASN A 728 -19.37 -5.66 -43.33
C ASN A 728 -19.83 -4.97 -42.04
N ASP A 729 -21.11 -4.59 -42.00
CA ASP A 729 -21.79 -4.08 -40.82
C ASP A 729 -21.05 -2.92 -40.13
N ASN A 730 -20.49 -2.03 -40.95
CA ASN A 730 -19.89 -0.76 -40.55
C ASN A 730 -20.79 0.42 -40.97
N SER A 731 -20.29 1.64 -40.82
CA SER A 731 -21.00 2.87 -41.16
C SER A 731 -20.39 3.57 -42.39
N PHE A 732 -19.92 2.79 -43.38
CA PHE A 732 -19.51 3.34 -44.66
C PHE A 732 -20.72 3.83 -45.45
N THR A 733 -20.56 4.99 -46.09
CA THR A 733 -21.55 5.61 -46.99
C THR A 733 -20.94 5.76 -48.38
N ASP A 734 -21.70 6.32 -49.32
CA ASP A 734 -21.26 6.63 -50.68
C ASP A 734 -19.95 7.45 -50.75
N SER A 735 -19.63 8.23 -49.71
CA SER A 735 -18.35 8.94 -49.59
C SER A 735 -17.13 8.00 -49.61
N ALA A 736 -17.28 6.73 -49.23
CA ALA A 736 -16.20 5.74 -49.26
C ALA A 736 -16.02 5.07 -50.63
N VAL A 737 -17.03 5.15 -51.52
CA VAL A 737 -17.06 4.43 -52.81
C VAL A 737 -15.85 4.74 -53.69
N PRO A 738 -15.38 5.99 -53.86
CA PRO A 738 -14.21 6.28 -54.69
C PRO A 738 -12.94 5.55 -54.23
N PHE A 739 -12.73 5.45 -52.91
CA PHE A 739 -11.57 4.78 -52.32
C PHE A 739 -11.65 3.26 -52.46
N ILE A 740 -12.85 2.69 -52.25
CA ILE A 740 -13.09 1.25 -52.41
C ILE A 740 -12.92 0.84 -53.89
N LEU A 741 -13.46 1.63 -54.83
CA LEU A 741 -13.29 1.39 -56.27
C LEU A 741 -11.83 1.45 -56.69
N HIS A 742 -11.03 2.33 -56.09
CA HIS A 742 -9.60 2.37 -56.32
C HIS A 742 -8.94 1.08 -55.81
N LEU A 743 -9.16 0.70 -54.55
CA LEU A 743 -8.65 -0.54 -53.95
C LEU A 743 -8.96 -1.78 -54.79
N MET A 744 -10.21 -1.93 -55.24
CA MET A 744 -10.65 -3.05 -56.08
C MET A 744 -9.86 -3.16 -57.39
N LYS A 745 -9.43 -2.03 -57.97
CA LYS A 745 -8.68 -1.99 -59.23
C LYS A 745 -7.20 -2.30 -59.03
N THR A 746 -6.62 -1.80 -57.96
CA THR A 746 -5.16 -1.74 -57.79
C THR A 746 -4.63 -2.87 -56.90
N CYS A 747 -5.41 -3.38 -55.95
CA CYS A 747 -5.06 -4.57 -55.18
C CYS A 747 -5.44 -5.85 -55.94
N THR A 748 -4.51 -6.33 -56.77
CA THR A 748 -4.70 -7.47 -57.70
C THR A 748 -4.69 -8.85 -57.03
N SER A 749 -4.37 -8.94 -55.73
CA SER A 749 -4.49 -10.16 -54.93
C SER A 749 -5.91 -10.35 -54.36
N LEU A 750 -6.65 -9.26 -54.12
CA LEU A 750 -7.93 -9.27 -53.41
C LEU A 750 -9.01 -10.02 -54.17
N SER A 751 -9.50 -11.13 -53.65
CA SER A 751 -10.51 -11.98 -54.28
C SER A 751 -11.87 -11.91 -53.58
N ILE A 752 -11.92 -11.61 -52.28
CA ILE A 752 -13.16 -11.55 -51.51
C ILE A 752 -13.25 -10.18 -50.85
N LEU A 753 -14.36 -9.47 -51.09
CA LEU A 753 -14.66 -8.19 -50.46
C LEU A 753 -16.08 -8.21 -49.89
N CYS A 754 -16.19 -8.05 -48.56
CA CYS A 754 -17.48 -8.00 -47.87
C CYS A 754 -17.80 -6.57 -47.41
N LEU A 755 -18.92 -6.05 -47.88
CA LEU A 755 -19.43 -4.68 -47.65
C LEU A 755 -20.91 -4.66 -47.24
N ASN A 756 -21.56 -5.82 -47.09
CA ASN A 756 -22.94 -5.94 -46.61
C ASN A 756 -23.14 -5.23 -45.26
N GLY A 757 -24.35 -4.75 -44.98
CA GLY A 757 -24.64 -4.06 -43.72
C GLY A 757 -24.14 -2.61 -43.61
N ASN A 758 -23.56 -2.05 -44.67
CA ASN A 758 -23.16 -0.64 -44.73
C ASN A 758 -24.25 0.26 -45.34
N GLY A 759 -24.14 1.57 -45.09
CA GLY A 759 -25.07 2.62 -45.53
C GLY A 759 -24.87 3.13 -46.95
N PHE A 760 -24.57 2.25 -47.91
CA PHE A 760 -24.49 2.61 -49.33
C PHE A 760 -25.88 2.76 -49.96
N ASP A 761 -26.08 3.82 -50.74
CA ASP A 761 -27.31 4.03 -51.50
C ASP A 761 -27.33 3.22 -52.80
N ASP A 762 -28.42 3.29 -53.57
CA ASP A 762 -28.56 2.56 -54.83
C ASP A 762 -27.51 2.94 -55.89
N LYS A 763 -27.07 4.21 -55.93
CA LYS A 763 -26.03 4.69 -56.85
C LYS A 763 -24.67 4.14 -56.44
N GLY A 764 -24.31 4.26 -55.16
CA GLY A 764 -23.08 3.68 -54.61
C GLY A 764 -23.00 2.19 -54.88
N ARG A 765 -24.09 1.45 -54.61
CA ARG A 765 -24.16 0.01 -54.86
C ARG A 765 -24.03 -0.36 -56.33
N LYS A 766 -24.65 0.42 -57.21
CA LYS A 766 -24.55 0.21 -58.66
C LYS A 766 -23.11 0.37 -59.16
N HIS A 767 -22.38 1.39 -58.69
CA HIS A 767 -20.98 1.60 -59.06
C HIS A 767 -20.08 0.44 -58.60
N LEU A 768 -20.21 -0.02 -57.35
CA LEU A 768 -19.45 -1.15 -56.81
C LEU A 768 -19.72 -2.46 -57.57
N LYS A 769 -21.00 -2.77 -57.84
CA LYS A 769 -21.39 -3.96 -58.63
C LYS A 769 -20.86 -3.90 -60.07
N GLN A 770 -20.89 -2.74 -60.70
CA GLN A 770 -20.35 -2.58 -62.06
C GLN A 770 -18.84 -2.81 -62.10
N GLN A 771 -18.10 -2.30 -61.11
CA GLN A 771 -16.66 -2.53 -61.03
C GLN A 771 -16.33 -3.99 -60.73
N ALA A 772 -17.06 -4.65 -59.81
CA ALA A 772 -16.87 -6.07 -59.52
C ALA A 772 -17.09 -6.93 -60.78
N LYS A 773 -18.12 -6.67 -61.59
CA LYS A 773 -18.34 -7.39 -62.87
C LYS A 773 -17.16 -7.29 -63.83
N LYS A 774 -16.48 -6.13 -63.89
CA LYS A 774 -15.29 -5.94 -64.72
C LYS A 774 -14.10 -6.76 -64.19
N ILE A 775 -13.93 -6.81 -62.87
CA ILE A 775 -12.84 -7.58 -62.26
C ILE A 775 -13.09 -9.09 -62.42
N VAL A 776 -14.34 -9.55 -62.28
CA VAL A 776 -14.73 -10.96 -62.47
C VAL A 776 -14.39 -11.47 -63.87
N SER A 777 -14.43 -10.63 -64.90
CA SER A 777 -13.98 -11.03 -66.24
C SER A 777 -12.47 -11.20 -66.38
N GLU A 778 -11.68 -10.69 -65.42
CA GLU A 778 -10.22 -10.76 -65.41
C GLU A 778 -9.68 -11.81 -64.41
N ARG A 779 -10.33 -11.97 -63.24
CA ARG A 779 -9.93 -12.87 -62.16
C ARG A 779 -11.10 -13.24 -61.23
N PRO A 780 -11.03 -14.35 -60.47
CA PRO A 780 -12.04 -14.68 -59.46
C PRO A 780 -12.21 -13.54 -58.44
N PHE A 781 -13.44 -13.05 -58.29
CA PHE A 781 -13.75 -11.96 -57.37
C PHE A 781 -15.18 -12.07 -56.84
N TRP A 782 -15.34 -12.05 -55.52
CA TRP A 782 -16.63 -12.13 -54.84
C TRP A 782 -16.86 -10.84 -54.05
N LEU A 783 -17.95 -10.15 -54.39
CA LEU A 783 -18.41 -8.96 -53.70
C LEU A 783 -19.71 -9.26 -52.95
N TRP A 784 -19.66 -9.15 -51.63
CA TRP A 784 -20.86 -9.16 -50.78
C TRP A 784 -21.23 -7.71 -50.48
N LEU A 785 -22.44 -7.27 -50.81
CA LEU A 785 -22.82 -5.85 -50.76
C LEU A 785 -24.25 -5.63 -50.30
#